data_AF-A0ABD0JD76-F1
#
_entry.id   AF-A0ABD0JD76-F1
#
_cell.length_a   1.000
_cell.length_b   1.000
_cell.length_c   1.000
_cell.angle_alpha   90.00
_cell.angle_beta   90.00
_cell.angle_gamma   90.00
#
_symmetry.space_group_name_H-M   'P 1'
#
loop_
_entity.id
_entity.type
_entity.pdbx_description
1 polymer ?
#
loop_
_entity_poly.entity_id
_entity_poly.type
_entity_poly.pdbx_seq_one_letter_code
_entity_poly.pdbx_strand_id
1 'polypeptide(L)'
;MTEPDTENDAFARYTPQHPLPEEIRKMTRDDTVCQYCGVSYLIHTEIKALEERLKATEKELEHYKGREDRESRLLVEKEELLTNKKALQETLASKENVLAMLRQELQLASEKNKDFEMKLKESSASGEKYRQQYMTALRQLSQLSTTVRQQRESLNQIRKSVQDFRQSVTQQTESTQSAITDACSRYAKEYEEVQSRLQCVEMEQMVTNQSNKSLSDKLRAQEERVKNLERCEQEMNTLESRNKELQANLKDMQGKLDEAVSKSRTLSMEADQFKIQIKAKTEEVEEMNRQRQQQSQSSDSALREMERRLLLKEGELTTAQKQLKNLENLRKEAEKRQADITQQNILTANEAQDLKESLKRAKADVDALKAERESMITAHQSRIDDLRESFKRKMAETDRWPEKLQTALAEEKAKHQAALSALESSLKESFVMELQIEKEKYDELLQKHKAQTQERSSQKAGELADMETRHKRETQALQQQLADTKKKAESREAELRQEIDSLKRIINDLQNKLGRFESQGEEKVGELKVELERMQQQLKASEEERASLDGSLQQLREEIQFLQSTVEKECEERFELTEALSEARRELLALKKPAGGYHSGGTTRRASENGLAPLKSSSSIGSIHSAASSTSLPIPSGSSSASLPDELGKPRPPPLPPSSVSISYKGDASKTPRQTHGGSISDNRKRIAAILGKRP
;
A
#
# COMPACT_ATOMS: atom_id res chain seq x y z
N MET A 1 -28.56 -85.34 103.87
CA MET A 1 -29.73 -86.16 104.28
C MET A 1 -29.16 -87.33 105.05
N THR A 2 -29.57 -87.51 106.30
CA THR A 2 -28.92 -88.42 107.27
C THR A 2 -29.96 -88.88 108.27
N GLU A 3 -30.49 -90.07 108.01
CA GLU A 3 -31.42 -90.87 108.80
C GLU A 3 -31.16 -92.35 108.39
N PRO A 4 -31.56 -93.34 109.19
CA PRO A 4 -31.53 -93.36 110.65
C PRO A 4 -30.95 -94.71 111.17
N ASP A 5 -31.00 -94.91 112.49
CA ASP A 5 -30.94 -96.21 113.17
C ASP A 5 -29.63 -97.04 112.99
N THR A 6 -29.35 -98.11 113.74
CA THR A 6 -30.11 -98.84 114.76
C THR A 6 -29.31 -98.98 116.07
N GLU A 7 -30.03 -99.20 117.16
CA GLU A 7 -29.48 -99.73 118.41
C GLU A 7 -28.82 -101.11 118.15
N ASN A 8 -27.69 -101.38 118.79
CA ASN A 8 -27.25 -102.76 118.98
C ASN A 8 -26.53 -102.92 120.33
N ASP A 9 -26.89 -103.98 121.04
CA ASP A 9 -26.89 -104.03 122.50
C ASP A 9 -25.55 -104.49 123.11
N ALA A 10 -25.51 -104.52 124.43
CA ALA A 10 -24.35 -104.75 125.29
C ALA A 10 -23.60 -106.08 125.05
N PHE A 11 -22.65 -106.07 124.11
CA PHE A 11 -21.46 -106.92 124.19
C PHE A 11 -20.19 -106.05 124.20
N ALA A 12 -19.64 -105.87 125.40
CA ALA A 12 -18.31 -105.29 125.57
C ALA A 12 -17.29 -106.14 124.81
N ARG A 13 -16.64 -105.54 123.79
CA ARG A 13 -15.69 -106.24 122.90
C ARG A 13 -14.44 -106.66 123.67
N TYR A 14 -14.50 -107.81 124.33
CA TYR A 14 -13.39 -108.41 125.05
C TYR A 14 -12.17 -108.48 124.14
N THR A 15 -11.13 -107.75 124.54
CA THR A 15 -9.87 -107.67 123.81
C THR A 15 -8.85 -108.41 124.68
N PRO A 16 -8.46 -109.65 124.31
CA PRO A 16 -7.55 -110.44 125.13
C PRO A 16 -6.23 -109.68 125.33
N GLN A 17 -5.86 -109.41 126.58
CA GLN A 17 -4.60 -108.71 126.90
C GLN A 17 -3.35 -109.54 126.60
N HIS A 18 -3.52 -110.83 126.31
CA HIS A 18 -2.49 -111.74 125.86
C HIS A 18 -2.92 -112.38 124.54
N PRO A 19 -2.08 -112.36 123.48
CA PRO A 19 -2.35 -113.11 122.26
C PRO A 19 -2.29 -114.61 122.56
N LEU A 20 -3.06 -115.40 121.80
CA LEU A 20 -2.98 -116.86 121.86
C LEU A 20 -1.55 -117.34 121.54
N PRO A 21 -1.03 -118.37 122.25
CA PRO A 21 0.28 -118.97 121.99
C PRO A 21 0.47 -119.35 120.52
N GLU A 22 1.70 -119.30 120.03
CA GLU A 22 2.00 -119.53 118.61
C GLU A 22 1.61 -120.92 118.14
N GLU A 23 1.67 -121.91 119.03
CA GLU A 23 1.27 -123.30 118.81
C GLU A 23 -0.19 -123.36 118.35
N ILE A 24 -1.10 -122.76 119.13
CA ILE A 24 -2.54 -122.73 118.83
C ILE A 24 -2.81 -121.89 117.57
N ARG A 25 -2.06 -120.81 117.37
CA ARG A 25 -2.16 -119.94 116.18
C ARG A 25 -1.65 -120.59 114.89
N LYS A 26 -0.90 -121.69 114.97
CA LYS A 26 -0.31 -122.44 113.85
C LYS A 26 -0.92 -123.83 113.65
N MET A 27 -1.88 -124.23 114.49
CA MET A 27 -2.65 -125.47 114.31
C MET A 27 -3.40 -125.48 112.97
N THR A 28 -3.49 -126.66 112.36
CA THR A 28 -4.30 -126.89 111.17
C THR A 28 -5.79 -126.73 111.49
N ARG A 29 -6.59 -126.31 110.50
CA ARG A 29 -8.00 -125.95 110.71
C ARG A 29 -8.82 -127.11 111.29
N ASP A 30 -8.47 -128.33 110.91
CA ASP A 30 -9.16 -129.55 111.34
C ASP A 30 -8.94 -129.84 112.84
N ASP A 31 -7.81 -129.40 113.40
CA ASP A 31 -7.49 -129.53 114.83
C ASP A 31 -8.12 -128.41 115.68
N THR A 32 -8.45 -127.27 115.06
CA THR A 32 -9.10 -126.13 115.73
C THR A 32 -10.63 -126.17 115.67
N VAL A 33 -11.21 -127.19 115.03
CA VAL A 33 -12.66 -127.38 114.86
C VAL A 33 -13.25 -128.33 115.91
N CYS A 34 -14.35 -127.91 116.53
CA CYS A 34 -15.12 -128.74 117.45
C CYS A 34 -15.75 -129.94 116.71
N GLN A 35 -15.30 -131.16 117.04
CA GLN A 35 -15.75 -132.42 116.42
C GLN A 35 -17.26 -132.68 116.56
N TYR A 36 -17.96 -132.02 117.48
CA TYR A 36 -19.41 -132.15 117.69
C TYR A 36 -20.28 -131.12 116.93
N CYS A 37 -19.71 -130.01 116.43
CA CYS A 37 -20.51 -128.98 115.77
C CYS A 37 -19.86 -128.30 114.55
N GLY A 38 -18.63 -128.65 114.17
CA GLY A 38 -17.95 -128.08 113.00
C GLY A 38 -17.47 -126.62 113.16
N VAL A 39 -17.71 -126.01 114.33
CA VAL A 39 -17.35 -124.63 114.65
C VAL A 39 -15.89 -124.57 115.09
N SER A 40 -15.08 -123.71 114.46
CA SER A 40 -13.69 -123.46 114.89
C SER A 40 -13.65 -122.64 116.17
N TYR A 41 -12.84 -123.10 117.13
CA TYR A 41 -12.57 -122.39 118.38
C TYR A 41 -11.83 -121.05 118.15
N LEU A 42 -11.33 -120.80 116.93
CA LEU A 42 -10.62 -119.58 116.53
C LEU A 42 -11.44 -118.64 115.64
N ILE A 43 -12.74 -118.87 115.43
CA ILE A 43 -13.59 -118.10 114.49
C ILE A 43 -13.50 -116.58 114.67
N HIS A 44 -13.47 -116.04 115.90
CA HIS A 44 -13.35 -114.59 116.10
C HIS A 44 -12.01 -114.01 115.62
N THR A 45 -10.95 -114.84 115.57
CA THR A 45 -9.65 -114.49 114.94
C THR A 45 -9.69 -114.67 113.42
N GLU A 46 -10.34 -115.72 112.91
CA GLU A 46 -10.55 -115.92 111.46
C GLU A 46 -11.36 -114.77 110.86
N ILE A 47 -12.46 -114.36 111.49
CA ILE A 47 -13.30 -113.23 111.08
C ILE A 47 -12.49 -111.94 111.07
N LYS A 48 -11.78 -111.60 112.15
CA LYS A 48 -10.94 -110.38 112.17
C LYS A 48 -9.86 -110.37 111.09
N ALA A 49 -9.21 -111.50 110.82
CA ALA A 49 -8.23 -111.61 109.74
C ALA A 49 -8.85 -111.48 108.34
N LEU A 50 -10.14 -111.81 108.17
CA LEU A 50 -10.90 -111.56 106.95
C LEU A 50 -11.38 -110.10 106.87
N GLU A 51 -11.84 -109.49 107.96
CA GLU A 51 -12.18 -108.06 108.05
C GLU A 51 -10.96 -107.17 107.71
N GLU A 52 -9.79 -107.46 108.28
CA GLU A 52 -8.55 -106.73 108.00
C GLU A 52 -8.10 -106.91 106.54
N ARG A 53 -8.23 -108.11 105.97
CA ARG A 53 -7.92 -108.39 104.56
C ARG A 53 -8.88 -107.70 103.61
N LEU A 54 -10.19 -107.74 103.89
CA LEU A 54 -11.23 -107.07 103.11
C LEU A 54 -10.98 -105.56 103.10
N LYS A 55 -10.71 -104.97 104.27
CA LYS A 55 -10.36 -103.56 104.45
C LYS A 55 -9.02 -103.15 103.82
N ALA A 56 -8.10 -104.10 103.60
CA ALA A 56 -6.92 -103.87 102.77
C ALA A 56 -7.27 -103.84 101.28
N THR A 57 -8.04 -104.82 100.78
CA THR A 57 -8.47 -104.87 99.38
C THR A 57 -9.40 -103.71 98.98
N GLU A 58 -10.23 -103.20 99.90
CA GLU A 58 -11.03 -101.98 99.69
C GLU A 58 -10.13 -100.75 99.44
N LYS A 59 -9.07 -100.58 100.25
CA LYS A 59 -8.11 -99.48 100.07
C LYS A 59 -7.33 -99.60 98.77
N GLU A 60 -6.96 -100.82 98.37
CA GLU A 60 -6.31 -101.07 97.09
C GLU A 60 -7.25 -100.73 95.92
N LEU A 61 -8.51 -101.20 95.97
CA LEU A 61 -9.54 -100.87 94.98
C LEU A 61 -9.76 -99.35 94.86
N GLU A 62 -9.88 -98.62 95.98
CA GLU A 62 -10.08 -97.16 95.95
C GLU A 62 -8.86 -96.42 95.36
N HIS A 63 -7.65 -96.90 95.63
CA HIS A 63 -6.41 -96.41 95.03
C HIS A 63 -6.31 -96.74 93.53
N TYR A 64 -6.85 -97.87 93.08
CA TYR A 64 -6.95 -98.19 91.65
C TYR A 64 -8.00 -97.31 90.93
N LYS A 65 -9.20 -97.10 91.50
CA LYS A 65 -10.18 -96.14 90.97
C LYS A 65 -9.57 -94.74 90.82
N GLY A 66 -8.90 -94.24 91.87
CA GLY A 66 -8.23 -92.94 91.85
C GLY A 66 -7.09 -92.81 90.82
N ARG A 67 -6.54 -93.93 90.35
CA ARG A 67 -5.62 -93.97 89.19
C ARG A 67 -6.38 -93.95 87.87
N GLU A 68 -7.43 -94.76 87.72
CA GLU A 68 -8.27 -94.85 86.53
C GLU A 68 -8.98 -93.51 86.23
N ASP A 69 -9.50 -92.83 87.24
CA ASP A 69 -10.06 -91.46 87.16
C ASP A 69 -9.01 -90.42 86.75
N ARG A 70 -7.74 -90.63 87.10
CA ARG A 70 -6.64 -89.72 86.74
C ARG A 70 -6.16 -89.99 85.32
N GLU A 71 -6.04 -91.26 84.93
CA GLU A 71 -5.64 -91.67 83.59
C GLU A 71 -6.70 -91.31 82.55
N SER A 72 -7.99 -91.51 82.86
CA SER A 72 -9.11 -91.07 82.02
C SER A 72 -9.10 -89.56 81.76
N ARG A 73 -8.85 -88.74 82.80
CA ARG A 73 -8.72 -87.28 82.63
C ARG A 73 -7.50 -86.89 81.79
N LEU A 74 -6.36 -87.55 81.99
CA LEU A 74 -5.15 -87.30 81.20
C LEU A 74 -5.30 -87.72 79.72
N LEU A 75 -6.15 -88.72 79.42
CA LEU A 75 -6.50 -89.09 78.06
C LEU A 75 -7.36 -88.00 77.38
N VAL A 76 -8.38 -87.47 78.06
CA VAL A 76 -9.19 -86.34 77.54
C VAL A 76 -8.33 -85.09 77.32
N GLU A 77 -7.53 -84.69 78.30
CA GLU A 77 -6.62 -83.54 78.18
C GLU A 77 -5.62 -83.72 77.02
N LYS A 78 -5.10 -84.93 76.82
CA LYS A 78 -4.22 -85.26 75.69
C LYS A 78 -4.95 -85.15 74.34
N GLU A 79 -6.21 -85.57 74.24
CA GLU A 79 -7.00 -85.44 73.01
C GLU A 79 -7.34 -83.98 72.71
N GLU A 80 -7.71 -83.19 73.72
CA GLU A 80 -7.90 -81.74 73.60
C GLU A 80 -6.61 -81.02 73.17
N LEU A 81 -5.46 -81.39 73.72
CA LEU A 81 -4.16 -80.83 73.28
C LEU A 81 -3.81 -81.24 71.84
N LEU A 82 -4.21 -82.44 71.39
CA LEU A 82 -4.00 -82.90 70.01
C LEU A 82 -4.93 -82.23 69.00
N THR A 83 -6.19 -81.93 69.34
CA THR A 83 -7.10 -81.17 68.47
C THR A 83 -6.67 -79.70 68.39
N ASN A 84 -6.35 -79.07 69.52
CA ASN A 84 -5.80 -77.71 69.57
C ASN A 84 -4.50 -77.58 68.75
N LYS A 85 -3.60 -78.57 68.83
CA LYS A 85 -2.37 -78.60 68.02
C LYS A 85 -2.67 -78.61 66.51
N LYS A 86 -3.63 -79.43 66.05
CA LYS A 86 -4.03 -79.49 64.63
C LYS A 86 -4.59 -78.14 64.15
N ALA A 87 -5.53 -77.56 64.90
CA ALA A 87 -6.12 -76.27 64.56
C ALA A 87 -5.06 -75.14 64.48
N LEU A 88 -4.06 -75.15 65.36
CA LEU A 88 -2.93 -74.22 65.30
C LEU A 88 -2.03 -74.45 64.07
N GLN A 89 -1.80 -75.69 63.66
CA GLN A 89 -1.03 -76.01 62.45
C GLN A 89 -1.76 -75.59 61.17
N GLU A 90 -3.09 -75.78 61.09
CA GLU A 90 -3.94 -75.31 59.99
C GLU A 90 -4.01 -73.77 59.95
N THR A 91 -4.06 -73.12 61.11
CA THR A 91 -3.98 -71.66 61.25
C THR A 91 -2.61 -71.10 60.85
N LEU A 92 -1.51 -71.84 61.04
CA LEU A 92 -0.19 -71.47 60.56
C LEU A 92 -0.09 -71.60 59.05
N ALA A 93 -0.45 -72.76 58.48
CA ALA A 93 -0.36 -73.00 57.04
C ALA A 93 -1.21 -72.00 56.21
N SER A 94 -2.41 -71.65 56.69
CA SER A 94 -3.24 -70.62 56.06
C SER A 94 -2.61 -69.22 56.13
N LYS A 95 -1.97 -68.84 57.24
CA LYS A 95 -1.21 -67.58 57.34
C LYS A 95 0.05 -67.57 56.48
N GLU A 96 0.76 -68.69 56.36
CA GLU A 96 1.93 -68.81 55.48
C GLU A 96 1.56 -68.66 54.01
N ASN A 97 0.43 -69.23 53.58
CA ASN A 97 -0.12 -69.04 52.23
C ASN A 97 -0.47 -67.56 51.96
N VAL A 98 -1.12 -66.87 52.91
CA VAL A 98 -1.41 -65.43 52.78
C VAL A 98 -0.13 -64.59 52.71
N LEU A 99 0.88 -64.92 53.52
CA LEU A 99 2.19 -64.25 53.46
C LEU A 99 2.93 -64.52 52.15
N ALA A 100 2.76 -65.69 51.52
CA ALA A 100 3.31 -65.99 50.20
C ALA A 100 2.65 -65.14 49.10
N MET A 101 1.31 -65.04 49.09
CA MET A 101 0.57 -64.19 48.14
C MET A 101 0.96 -62.71 48.28
N LEU A 102 0.96 -62.18 49.51
CA LEU A 102 1.34 -60.77 49.77
C LEU A 102 2.79 -60.45 49.34
N ARG A 103 3.73 -61.40 49.46
CA ARG A 103 5.10 -61.24 48.95
C ARG A 103 5.13 -61.17 47.41
N GLN A 104 4.35 -62.00 46.74
CA GLN A 104 4.24 -61.99 45.27
C GLN A 104 3.61 -60.69 44.76
N GLU A 105 2.52 -60.23 45.40
CA GLU A 105 1.89 -58.94 45.08
C GLU A 105 2.84 -57.76 45.28
N LEU A 106 3.59 -57.74 46.40
CA LEU A 106 4.59 -56.72 46.69
C LEU A 106 5.74 -56.71 45.67
N GLN A 107 6.18 -57.88 45.21
CA GLN A 107 7.19 -57.97 44.14
C GLN A 107 6.65 -57.41 42.82
N LEU A 108 5.44 -57.82 42.40
CA LEU A 108 4.81 -57.33 41.17
C LEU A 108 4.54 -55.81 41.23
N ALA A 109 4.25 -55.26 42.42
CA ALA A 109 4.15 -53.82 42.63
C ALA A 109 5.51 -53.10 42.53
N SER A 110 6.57 -53.70 43.09
CA SER A 110 7.95 -53.18 42.97
C SER A 110 8.44 -53.14 41.52
N GLU A 111 8.15 -54.17 40.73
CA GLU A 111 8.48 -54.26 39.31
C GLU A 111 7.72 -53.20 38.50
N LYS A 112 6.40 -53.06 38.70
CA LYS A 112 5.59 -51.99 38.09
C LYS A 112 6.10 -50.58 38.43
N ASN A 113 6.52 -50.34 39.67
CA ASN A 113 7.06 -49.04 40.07
C ASN A 113 8.38 -48.71 39.37
N LYS A 114 9.28 -49.67 39.18
CA LYS A 114 10.52 -49.48 38.37
C LYS A 114 10.18 -49.12 36.92
N ASP A 115 9.18 -49.78 36.35
CA ASP A 115 8.67 -49.52 35.01
C ASP A 115 8.10 -48.10 34.86
N PHE A 116 7.34 -47.63 35.85
CA PHE A 116 6.84 -46.25 35.89
C PHE A 116 7.96 -45.23 36.10
N GLU A 117 8.97 -45.52 36.94
CA GLU A 117 10.16 -44.67 37.08
C GLU A 117 10.93 -44.52 35.77
N MET A 118 11.12 -45.60 34.99
CA MET A 118 11.79 -45.52 33.70
C MET A 118 11.00 -44.66 32.72
N LYS A 119 9.69 -44.91 32.57
CA LYS A 119 8.80 -44.12 31.69
C LYS A 119 8.75 -42.64 32.09
N LEU A 120 8.82 -42.34 33.39
CA LEU A 120 8.89 -40.97 33.90
C LEU A 120 10.23 -40.28 33.54
N LYS A 121 11.35 -40.99 33.65
CA LYS A 121 12.69 -40.51 33.27
C LYS A 121 12.79 -40.27 31.75
N GLU A 122 12.25 -41.18 30.93
CA GLU A 122 12.18 -41.04 29.47
C GLU A 122 11.29 -39.86 29.03
N SER A 123 10.11 -39.70 29.66
CA SER A 123 9.21 -38.57 29.42
C SER A 123 9.85 -37.24 29.81
N SER A 124 10.52 -37.18 30.97
CA SER A 124 11.27 -36.01 31.43
C SER A 124 12.41 -35.64 30.46
N ALA A 125 13.24 -36.62 30.06
CA ALA A 125 14.33 -36.40 29.10
C ALA A 125 13.81 -35.98 27.71
N SER A 126 12.63 -36.42 27.31
CA SER A 126 11.98 -36.01 26.07
C SER A 126 11.45 -34.57 26.16
N GLY A 127 10.80 -34.21 27.26
CA GLY A 127 10.38 -32.83 27.54
C GLY A 127 11.57 -31.85 27.57
N GLU A 128 12.69 -32.26 28.16
CA GLU A 128 13.92 -31.48 28.21
C GLU A 128 14.52 -31.26 26.81
N LYS A 129 14.51 -32.28 25.93
CA LYS A 129 14.88 -32.13 24.51
C LYS A 129 13.97 -31.15 23.77
N TYR A 130 12.65 -31.26 23.92
CA TYR A 130 11.71 -30.32 23.30
C TYR A 130 11.90 -28.88 23.81
N ARG A 131 12.18 -28.71 25.11
CA ARG A 131 12.50 -27.41 25.72
C ARG A 131 13.76 -26.79 25.11
N GLN A 132 14.80 -27.59 24.88
CA GLN A 132 16.04 -27.14 24.23
C GLN A 132 15.84 -26.80 22.74
N GLN A 133 15.06 -27.59 22.01
CA GLN A 133 14.69 -27.30 20.62
C GLN A 133 13.89 -26.00 20.52
N TYR A 134 12.87 -25.81 21.36
CA TYR A 134 12.08 -24.59 21.44
C TYR A 134 12.93 -23.35 21.73
N MET A 135 13.83 -23.43 22.73
CA MET A 135 14.76 -22.33 23.04
C MET A 135 15.76 -22.03 21.92
N THR A 136 16.09 -23.02 21.09
CA THR A 136 16.96 -22.84 19.92
C THR A 136 16.21 -22.17 18.77
N ALA A 137 14.99 -22.63 18.46
CA ALA A 137 14.12 -22.00 17.49
C ALA A 137 13.77 -20.54 17.86
N LEU A 138 13.55 -20.26 19.16
CA LEU A 138 13.28 -18.91 19.65
C LEU A 138 14.48 -17.97 19.46
N ARG A 139 15.72 -18.46 19.63
CA ARG A 139 16.95 -17.70 19.31
C ARG A 139 17.11 -17.46 17.81
N GLN A 140 16.85 -18.47 16.98
CA GLN A 140 16.89 -18.31 15.52
C GLN A 140 15.84 -17.29 15.05
N LEU A 141 14.62 -17.33 15.60
CA LEU A 141 13.56 -16.38 15.31
C LEU A 141 13.94 -14.95 15.74
N SER A 142 14.61 -14.77 16.89
CA SER A 142 15.07 -13.45 17.32
C SER A 142 16.19 -12.89 16.43
N GLN A 143 17.11 -13.74 15.97
CA GLN A 143 18.14 -13.38 14.97
C GLN A 143 17.52 -13.00 13.62
N LEU A 144 16.58 -13.79 13.10
CA LEU A 144 15.85 -13.45 11.87
C LEU A 144 15.07 -12.14 12.03
N SER A 145 14.47 -11.89 13.20
CA SER A 145 13.78 -10.62 13.50
C SER A 145 14.73 -9.41 13.47
N THR A 146 15.97 -9.54 13.96
CA THR A 146 16.96 -8.45 13.86
C THR A 146 17.47 -8.27 12.43
N THR A 147 17.73 -9.34 11.68
CA THR A 147 18.13 -9.25 10.27
C THR A 147 17.04 -8.61 9.40
N VAL A 148 15.78 -9.02 9.53
CA VAL A 148 14.65 -8.42 8.80
C VAL A 148 14.47 -6.93 9.17
N ARG A 149 14.73 -6.55 10.43
CA ARG A 149 14.73 -5.15 10.86
C ARG A 149 15.85 -4.35 10.19
N GLN A 150 17.07 -4.87 10.17
CA GLN A 150 18.22 -4.26 9.49
C GLN A 150 17.97 -4.10 7.99
N GLN A 151 17.49 -5.15 7.31
CA GLN A 151 17.13 -5.10 5.89
C GLN A 151 16.03 -4.07 5.60
N ARG A 152 15.02 -3.95 6.48
CA ARG A 152 13.98 -2.91 6.38
C ARG A 152 14.56 -1.51 6.55
N GLU A 153 15.51 -1.31 7.47
CA GLU A 153 16.22 -0.05 7.64
C GLU A 153 17.01 0.32 6.37
N SER A 154 17.76 -0.64 5.80
CA SER A 154 18.49 -0.45 4.54
C SER A 154 17.57 -0.13 3.37
N LEU A 155 16.43 -0.83 3.23
CA LEU A 155 15.44 -0.56 2.18
C LEU A 155 14.76 0.81 2.36
N ASN A 156 14.50 1.24 3.59
CA ASN A 156 14.02 2.60 3.88
C ASN A 156 15.07 3.65 3.47
N GLN A 157 16.35 3.41 3.76
CA GLN A 157 17.44 4.33 3.42
C GLN A 157 17.65 4.43 1.90
N ILE A 158 17.61 3.30 1.18
CA ILE A 158 17.63 3.27 -0.29
C ILE A 158 16.42 4.02 -0.86
N ARG A 159 15.21 3.74 -0.34
CA ARG A 159 13.97 4.42 -0.77
C ARG A 159 14.05 5.93 -0.54
N LYS A 160 14.63 6.38 0.57
CA LYS A 160 14.85 7.80 0.84
C LYS A 160 15.85 8.37 -0.17
N SER A 161 17.02 7.75 -0.36
CA SER A 161 18.02 8.21 -1.33
C SER A 161 17.46 8.33 -2.76
N VAL A 162 16.61 7.39 -3.20
CA VAL A 162 15.91 7.46 -4.49
C VAL A 162 14.88 8.59 -4.54
N GLN A 163 14.17 8.87 -3.45
CA GLN A 163 13.24 9.99 -3.36
C GLN A 163 13.95 11.34 -3.38
N ASP A 164 15.01 11.49 -2.57
CA ASP A 164 15.84 12.69 -2.47
C ASP A 164 16.50 12.99 -3.84
N PHE A 165 17.05 11.97 -4.51
CA PHE A 165 17.59 12.08 -5.87
C PHE A 165 16.51 12.48 -6.89
N ARG A 166 15.31 11.88 -6.83
CA ARG A 166 14.22 12.26 -7.73
C ARG A 166 13.79 13.71 -7.53
N GLN A 167 13.72 14.21 -6.29
CA GLN A 167 13.43 15.62 -6.02
C GLN A 167 14.52 16.55 -6.57
N SER A 168 15.80 16.20 -6.40
CA SER A 168 16.91 16.95 -6.98
C SER A 168 16.86 17.00 -8.52
N VAL A 169 16.57 15.88 -9.18
CA VAL A 169 16.40 15.84 -10.65
C VAL A 169 15.19 16.66 -11.10
N THR A 170 14.05 16.59 -10.41
CA THR A 170 12.88 17.44 -10.71
C THR A 170 13.22 18.92 -10.56
N GLN A 171 13.82 19.33 -9.44
CA GLN A 171 14.18 20.74 -9.19
C GLN A 171 15.22 21.26 -10.21
N GLN A 172 16.18 20.44 -10.61
CA GLN A 172 17.14 20.79 -11.67
C GLN A 172 16.46 20.91 -13.05
N THR A 173 15.45 20.09 -13.31
CA THR A 173 14.64 20.15 -14.55
C THR A 173 13.78 21.43 -14.58
N GLU A 174 13.12 21.76 -13.46
CA GLU A 174 12.34 22.99 -13.31
C GLU A 174 13.22 24.25 -13.43
N SER A 175 14.40 24.25 -12.80
CA SER A 175 15.36 25.35 -12.87
C SER A 175 15.90 25.55 -14.30
N THR A 176 16.28 24.46 -14.99
CA THR A 176 16.73 24.56 -16.39
C THR A 176 15.61 24.93 -17.35
N GLN A 177 14.38 24.47 -17.13
CA GLN A 177 13.20 24.89 -17.89
C GLN A 177 12.91 26.40 -17.70
N SER A 178 13.03 26.93 -16.48
CA SER A 178 12.95 28.38 -16.25
C SER A 178 14.04 29.12 -17.01
N ALA A 179 15.31 28.72 -16.84
CA ALA A 179 16.44 29.38 -17.50
C ALA A 179 16.35 29.38 -19.04
N ILE A 180 15.82 28.31 -19.64
CA ILE A 180 15.52 28.23 -21.08
C ILE A 180 14.38 29.20 -21.44
N THR A 181 13.31 29.26 -20.65
CA THR A 181 12.19 30.19 -20.87
C THR A 181 12.64 31.67 -20.76
N ASP A 182 13.51 31.96 -19.79
CA ASP A 182 14.13 33.28 -19.59
C ASP A 182 15.12 33.63 -20.72
N ALA A 183 15.76 32.64 -21.34
CA ALA A 183 16.61 32.85 -22.51
C ALA A 183 15.77 33.09 -23.78
N CYS A 184 14.76 32.26 -24.05
CA CYS A 184 13.86 32.43 -25.19
C CYS A 184 13.12 33.78 -25.16
N SER A 185 12.67 34.23 -23.98
CA SER A 185 12.02 35.54 -23.84
C SER A 185 12.97 36.74 -23.96
N ARG A 186 14.27 36.56 -23.71
CA ARG A 186 15.31 37.56 -24.03
C ARG A 186 15.58 37.61 -25.53
N TYR A 187 15.84 36.46 -26.17
CA TYR A 187 16.06 36.41 -27.61
C TYR A 187 14.86 36.90 -28.44
N ALA A 188 13.63 36.70 -27.97
CA ALA A 188 12.44 37.29 -28.59
C ALA A 188 12.47 38.83 -28.58
N LYS A 189 12.85 39.45 -27.45
CA LYS A 189 13.00 40.92 -27.34
C LYS A 189 14.17 41.44 -28.16
N GLU A 190 15.32 40.78 -28.11
CA GLU A 190 16.48 41.13 -28.92
C GLU A 190 16.15 41.06 -30.42
N TYR A 191 15.34 40.08 -30.84
CA TYR A 191 14.81 39.99 -32.21
C TYR A 191 13.84 41.14 -32.54
N GLU A 192 12.89 41.47 -31.67
CA GLU A 192 11.97 42.61 -31.85
C GLU A 192 12.73 43.96 -31.93
N GLU A 193 13.77 44.16 -31.10
CA GLU A 193 14.64 45.33 -31.14
C GLU A 193 15.46 45.40 -32.43
N VAL A 194 16.06 44.29 -32.88
CA VAL A 194 16.80 44.22 -34.14
C VAL A 194 15.88 44.43 -35.34
N GLN A 195 14.67 43.87 -35.34
CA GLN A 195 13.67 44.08 -36.39
C GLN A 195 13.20 45.54 -36.44
N SER A 196 12.99 46.18 -35.28
CA SER A 196 12.65 47.60 -35.20
C SER A 196 13.80 48.48 -35.72
N ARG A 197 15.05 48.17 -35.37
CA ARG A 197 16.23 48.87 -35.89
C ARG A 197 16.43 48.67 -37.39
N LEU A 198 16.13 47.49 -37.92
CA LEU A 198 16.15 47.22 -39.37
C LEU A 198 15.15 48.12 -40.09
N GLN A 199 13.91 48.23 -39.60
CA GLN A 199 12.90 49.13 -40.17
C GLN A 199 13.33 50.61 -40.14
N CYS A 200 14.02 51.06 -39.08
CA CYS A 200 14.60 52.41 -39.05
C CYS A 200 15.67 52.58 -40.15
N VAL A 201 16.58 51.62 -40.31
CA VAL A 201 17.65 51.67 -41.32
C VAL A 201 17.07 51.57 -42.75
N GLU A 202 16.03 50.77 -42.97
CA GLU A 202 15.30 50.71 -44.25
C GLU A 202 14.63 52.06 -44.58
N MET A 203 14.08 52.76 -43.57
CA MET A 203 13.52 54.10 -43.73
C MET A 203 14.60 55.15 -44.03
N GLU A 204 15.73 55.12 -43.31
CA GLU A 204 16.90 55.96 -43.59
C GLU A 204 17.48 55.69 -44.99
N GLN A 205 17.51 54.43 -45.43
CA GLN A 205 17.90 54.04 -46.77
C GLN A 205 16.91 54.55 -47.83
N MET A 206 15.60 54.54 -47.56
CA MET A 206 14.60 55.12 -48.45
C MET A 206 14.79 56.65 -48.60
N VAL A 207 14.97 57.36 -47.48
CA VAL A 207 15.18 58.82 -47.47
C VAL A 207 16.49 59.21 -48.16
N THR A 208 17.59 58.48 -47.91
CA THR A 208 18.87 58.73 -48.57
C THR A 208 18.84 58.35 -50.06
N ASN A 209 18.16 57.27 -50.46
CA ASN A 209 17.92 56.97 -51.88
C ASN A 209 17.08 58.05 -52.57
N GLN A 210 16.05 58.59 -51.91
CA GLN A 210 15.23 59.68 -52.46
C GLN A 210 16.03 60.99 -52.58
N SER A 211 16.93 61.27 -51.61
CA SER A 211 17.89 62.37 -51.67
C SER A 211 18.89 62.19 -52.82
N ASN A 212 19.52 61.01 -52.93
CA ASN A 212 20.45 60.65 -54.00
C ASN A 212 19.78 60.72 -55.38
N LYS A 213 18.50 60.34 -55.50
CA LYS A 213 17.72 60.53 -56.72
C LYS A 213 17.52 62.02 -57.03
N SER A 214 17.12 62.83 -56.05
CA SER A 214 17.01 64.29 -56.22
C SER A 214 18.34 64.93 -56.62
N LEU A 215 19.47 64.46 -56.07
CA LEU A 215 20.82 64.92 -56.42
C LEU A 215 21.23 64.45 -57.83
N SER A 216 20.87 63.24 -58.23
CA SER A 216 21.12 62.70 -59.58
C SER A 216 20.29 63.42 -60.64
N ASP A 217 19.03 63.74 -60.36
CA ASP A 217 18.16 64.49 -61.27
C ASP A 217 18.61 65.97 -61.35
N LYS A 218 19.09 66.56 -60.24
CA LYS A 218 19.78 67.87 -60.24
C LYS A 218 21.08 67.84 -61.03
N LEU A 219 21.90 66.79 -60.89
CA LEU A 219 23.14 66.63 -61.62
C LEU A 219 22.86 66.54 -63.12
N ARG A 220 21.92 65.68 -63.54
CA ARG A 220 21.47 65.57 -64.94
C ARG A 220 20.97 66.91 -65.50
N ALA A 221 20.21 67.67 -64.72
CA ALA A 221 19.75 69.01 -65.10
C ALA A 221 20.88 70.05 -65.20
N GLN A 222 22.03 69.84 -64.54
CA GLN A 222 23.23 70.65 -64.71
C GLN A 222 24.10 70.14 -65.87
N GLU A 223 24.23 68.82 -66.09
CA GLU A 223 24.86 68.23 -67.29
C GLU A 223 24.16 68.69 -68.57
N GLU A 224 22.83 68.78 -68.55
CA GLU A 224 22.03 69.26 -69.67
C GLU A 224 22.11 70.80 -69.85
N ARG A 225 22.48 71.55 -68.81
CA ARG A 225 22.91 72.94 -68.93
C ARG A 225 24.34 73.06 -69.45
N VAL A 226 25.26 72.20 -69.02
CA VAL A 226 26.63 72.14 -69.54
C VAL A 226 26.59 71.85 -71.05
N LYS A 227 25.80 70.88 -71.52
CA LYS A 227 25.58 70.65 -72.97
C LYS A 227 24.99 71.83 -73.73
N ASN A 228 24.23 72.71 -73.06
CA ASN A 228 23.77 73.96 -73.66
C ASN A 228 24.83 75.07 -73.62
N LEU A 229 25.74 75.04 -72.66
CA LEU A 229 26.90 75.95 -72.58
C LEU A 229 28.00 75.52 -73.57
N GLU A 230 28.34 74.24 -73.69
CA GLU A 230 29.24 73.65 -74.69
C GLU A 230 28.87 74.10 -76.12
N ARG A 231 27.56 74.23 -76.40
CA ARG A 231 27.03 74.74 -77.68
C ARG A 231 27.31 76.22 -77.93
N CYS A 232 27.37 77.06 -76.88
CA CYS A 232 27.84 78.44 -76.97
C CYS A 232 29.38 78.53 -76.88
N GLU A 233 30.03 77.58 -76.22
CA GLU A 233 31.48 77.44 -76.12
C GLU A 233 32.10 77.12 -77.48
N GLN A 234 31.41 76.37 -78.34
CA GLN A 234 31.82 76.17 -79.74
C GLN A 234 31.85 77.48 -80.55
N GLU A 235 30.96 78.44 -80.27
CA GLU A 235 31.01 79.78 -80.87
C GLU A 235 32.16 80.60 -80.26
N MET A 236 32.37 80.53 -78.93
CA MET A 236 33.45 81.24 -78.25
C MET A 236 34.86 80.71 -78.55
N ASN A 237 35.04 79.42 -78.84
CA ASN A 237 36.36 78.82 -79.12
C ASN A 237 37.07 79.42 -80.36
N THR A 238 36.31 80.05 -81.26
CA THR A 238 36.87 80.83 -82.38
C THR A 238 37.60 82.11 -81.94
N LEU A 239 37.38 82.56 -80.70
CA LEU A 239 38.09 83.66 -80.04
C LEU A 239 38.97 83.15 -78.86
N GLU A 240 38.54 82.09 -78.18
CA GLU A 240 39.23 81.32 -77.11
C GLU A 240 40.72 81.03 -77.37
N SER A 241 41.03 80.68 -78.62
CA SER A 241 42.39 80.41 -79.10
C SER A 241 43.34 81.62 -79.05
N ARG A 242 42.87 82.78 -78.57
CA ARG A 242 43.54 84.09 -78.68
C ARG A 242 43.85 84.77 -77.34
N ASN A 243 44.36 84.04 -76.35
CA ASN A 243 45.69 84.26 -75.73
C ASN A 243 45.85 83.67 -74.32
N LYS A 244 46.85 82.79 -74.14
CA LYS A 244 47.76 82.74 -72.97
C LYS A 244 47.21 82.37 -71.58
N GLU A 245 45.91 82.28 -71.33
CA GLU A 245 45.38 81.94 -70.00
C GLU A 245 45.82 80.55 -69.50
N LEU A 246 46.07 79.61 -70.42
CA LEU A 246 46.61 78.27 -70.14
C LEU A 246 47.99 78.24 -69.45
N GLN A 247 48.69 79.37 -69.26
CA GLN A 247 49.94 79.43 -68.50
C GLN A 247 49.78 79.71 -66.98
N ALA A 248 48.59 80.06 -66.50
CA ALA A 248 48.38 80.39 -65.08
C ALA A 248 47.81 79.22 -64.24
N ASN A 249 46.82 78.49 -64.78
CA ASN A 249 45.92 77.66 -63.97
C ASN A 249 46.51 76.32 -63.48
N LEU A 250 47.73 75.95 -63.89
CA LEU A 250 48.41 74.75 -63.39
C LEU A 250 48.85 74.83 -61.91
N LYS A 251 48.76 76.01 -61.27
CA LYS A 251 49.26 76.24 -59.90
C LYS A 251 48.21 76.12 -58.78
N ASP A 252 46.93 76.29 -59.07
CA ASP A 252 45.88 76.36 -58.04
C ASP A 252 45.45 74.97 -57.53
N MET A 253 45.37 73.99 -58.43
CA MET A 253 44.84 72.65 -58.13
C MET A 253 45.65 71.86 -57.10
N GLN A 254 46.89 72.27 -56.80
CA GLN A 254 47.74 71.59 -55.82
C GLN A 254 47.37 71.95 -54.36
N GLY A 255 46.80 73.13 -54.10
CA GLY A 255 46.44 73.55 -52.74
C GLY A 255 45.19 72.86 -52.16
N LYS A 256 44.33 72.30 -53.02
CA LYS A 256 43.06 71.66 -52.63
C LYS A 256 43.21 70.21 -52.15
N LEU A 257 44.41 69.64 -52.27
CA LEU A 257 44.72 68.26 -51.86
C LEU A 257 45.06 68.17 -50.35
N ASP A 258 45.85 69.11 -49.84
CA ASP A 258 46.36 69.06 -48.46
C ASP A 258 45.27 69.26 -47.39
N GLU A 259 44.21 70.02 -47.71
CA GLU A 259 43.09 70.26 -46.78
C GLU A 259 42.17 69.03 -46.57
N ALA A 260 42.23 68.04 -47.46
CA ALA A 260 41.51 66.77 -47.30
C ALA A 260 42.26 65.83 -46.32
N VAL A 261 43.60 65.83 -46.40
CA VAL A 261 44.47 64.98 -45.57
C VAL A 261 44.42 65.38 -44.09
N SER A 262 44.35 66.68 -43.79
CA SER A 262 44.29 67.17 -42.41
C SER A 262 43.02 66.72 -41.68
N LYS A 263 41.85 66.76 -42.34
CA LYS A 263 40.54 66.37 -41.78
C LYS A 263 40.40 64.87 -41.55
N SER A 264 41.08 64.04 -42.34
CA SER A 264 41.16 62.59 -42.09
C SER A 264 41.93 62.27 -40.80
N ARG A 265 42.95 63.08 -40.46
CA ARG A 265 43.84 62.82 -39.32
C ARG A 265 43.18 63.08 -37.95
N THR A 266 42.31 64.08 -37.83
CA THR A 266 41.57 64.36 -36.58
C THR A 266 40.58 63.25 -36.23
N LEU A 267 39.79 62.78 -37.19
CA LEU A 267 38.82 61.70 -36.99
C LEU A 267 39.49 60.39 -36.51
N SER A 268 40.72 60.13 -36.95
CA SER A 268 41.51 58.98 -36.46
C SER A 268 41.91 59.11 -34.98
N MET A 269 42.16 60.32 -34.49
CA MET A 269 42.54 60.55 -33.08
C MET A 269 41.34 60.39 -32.15
N GLU A 270 40.15 60.84 -32.58
CA GLU A 270 38.89 60.66 -31.85
C GLU A 270 38.53 59.18 -31.72
N ALA A 271 38.72 58.39 -32.79
CA ALA A 271 38.49 56.95 -32.79
C ALA A 271 39.36 56.19 -31.77
N ASP A 272 40.66 56.50 -31.67
CA ASP A 272 41.53 55.90 -30.64
C ASP A 272 41.21 56.42 -29.23
N GLN A 273 40.67 57.63 -29.06
CA GLN A 273 40.23 58.13 -27.76
C GLN A 273 39.00 57.35 -27.22
N PHE A 274 37.99 57.08 -28.06
CA PHE A 274 36.86 56.23 -27.67
C PHE A 274 37.28 54.79 -27.36
N LYS A 275 38.25 54.25 -28.10
CA LYS A 275 38.83 52.91 -27.89
C LYS A 275 39.55 52.76 -26.54
N ILE A 276 40.12 53.84 -25.99
CA ILE A 276 40.66 53.88 -24.62
C ILE A 276 39.51 53.91 -23.59
N GLN A 277 38.48 54.73 -23.81
CA GLN A 277 37.32 54.80 -22.90
C GLN A 277 36.57 53.47 -22.79
N ILE A 278 36.41 52.73 -23.90
CA ILE A 278 35.79 51.40 -23.91
C ILE A 278 36.56 50.41 -23.03
N LYS A 279 37.90 50.40 -23.09
CA LYS A 279 38.73 49.53 -22.24
C LYS A 279 38.55 49.84 -20.76
N ALA A 280 38.67 51.11 -20.37
CA ALA A 280 38.47 51.52 -18.97
C ALA A 280 37.07 51.14 -18.44
N LYS A 281 36.02 51.25 -19.28
CA LYS A 281 34.67 50.80 -18.92
C LYS A 281 34.48 49.28 -18.92
N THR A 282 35.29 48.53 -19.67
CA THR A 282 35.32 47.06 -19.55
C THR A 282 35.95 46.65 -18.22
N GLU A 283 37.09 47.25 -17.85
CA GLU A 283 37.79 46.99 -16.58
C GLU A 283 36.92 47.34 -15.35
N GLU A 284 36.18 48.46 -15.37
CA GLU A 284 35.18 48.79 -14.35
C GLU A 284 34.07 47.72 -14.23
N VAL A 285 33.56 47.22 -15.37
CA VAL A 285 32.50 46.19 -15.39
C VAL A 285 33.00 44.84 -14.88
N GLU A 286 34.25 44.47 -15.19
CA GLU A 286 34.88 43.25 -14.71
C GLU A 286 35.07 43.25 -13.19
N GLU A 287 35.57 44.35 -12.61
CA GLU A 287 35.70 44.47 -11.14
C GLU A 287 34.32 44.48 -10.44
N MET A 288 33.33 45.17 -11.01
CA MET A 288 31.94 45.15 -10.52
C MET A 288 31.24 43.79 -10.71
N ASN A 289 31.75 42.92 -11.58
CA ASN A 289 31.34 41.51 -11.64
C ASN A 289 32.05 40.69 -10.56
N ARG A 290 33.37 40.88 -10.38
CA ARG A 290 34.18 40.16 -9.39
C ARG A 290 33.69 40.38 -7.96
N GLN A 291 33.40 41.62 -7.58
CA GLN A 291 32.83 41.96 -6.27
C GLN A 291 31.43 41.36 -6.06
N ARG A 292 30.58 41.40 -7.09
CA ARG A 292 29.23 40.80 -7.08
C ARG A 292 29.28 39.27 -6.92
N GLN A 293 30.20 38.61 -7.61
CA GLN A 293 30.41 37.17 -7.50
C GLN A 293 30.93 36.78 -6.11
N GLN A 294 31.80 37.60 -5.52
CA GLN A 294 32.29 37.40 -4.15
C GLN A 294 31.20 37.61 -3.09
N GLN A 295 30.31 38.61 -3.26
CA GLN A 295 29.10 38.77 -2.45
C GLN A 295 28.11 37.61 -2.61
N SER A 296 27.98 37.05 -3.82
CA SER A 296 27.15 35.86 -4.03
C SER A 296 27.70 34.66 -3.25
N GLN A 297 29.01 34.41 -3.30
CA GLN A 297 29.66 33.29 -2.61
C GLN A 297 29.57 33.37 -1.08
N SER A 298 29.65 34.58 -0.50
CA SER A 298 29.41 34.77 0.94
C SER A 298 27.94 34.60 1.32
N SER A 299 27.01 35.05 0.48
CA SER A 299 25.56 34.87 0.68
C SER A 299 25.15 33.40 0.61
N ASP A 300 25.62 32.67 -0.41
CA ASP A 300 25.51 31.22 -0.54
C ASP A 300 25.99 30.47 0.71
N SER A 301 27.15 30.88 1.24
CA SER A 301 27.77 30.23 2.40
C SER A 301 26.95 30.46 3.68
N ALA A 302 26.38 31.66 3.84
CA ALA A 302 25.48 31.98 4.93
C ALA A 302 24.13 31.25 4.83
N LEU A 303 23.57 31.13 3.63
CA LEU A 303 22.33 30.37 3.37
C LEU A 303 22.49 28.90 3.75
N ARG A 304 23.55 28.23 3.27
CA ARG A 304 23.83 26.80 3.56
C ARG A 304 23.94 26.51 5.06
N GLU A 305 24.53 27.42 5.85
CA GLU A 305 24.62 27.27 7.31
C GLU A 305 23.25 27.47 8.00
N MET A 306 22.42 28.39 7.50
CA MET A 306 21.06 28.60 8.02
C MET A 306 20.14 27.42 7.66
N GLU A 307 20.23 26.88 6.45
CA GLU A 307 19.56 25.63 6.01
C GLU A 307 19.97 24.45 6.90
N ARG A 308 21.27 24.28 7.15
CA ARG A 308 21.80 23.24 8.05
C ARG A 308 21.26 23.36 9.48
N ARG A 309 21.12 24.59 9.98
CA ARG A 309 20.52 24.86 11.30
C ARG A 309 19.01 24.63 11.34
N LEU A 310 18.28 24.96 10.27
CA LEU A 310 16.85 24.65 10.15
C LEU A 310 16.60 23.14 10.15
N LEU A 311 17.34 22.38 9.32
CA LEU A 311 17.24 20.92 9.23
C LEU A 311 17.51 20.23 10.58
N LEU A 312 18.48 20.74 11.36
CA LEU A 312 18.72 20.29 12.73
C LEU A 312 17.53 20.56 13.66
N LYS A 313 16.91 21.75 13.58
CA LYS A 313 15.75 22.10 14.42
C LYS A 313 14.46 21.36 14.03
N GLU A 314 14.28 21.00 12.76
CA GLU A 314 13.21 20.09 12.33
C GLU A 314 13.43 18.66 12.87
N GLY A 315 14.68 18.20 12.90
CA GLY A 315 15.06 16.94 13.55
C GLY A 315 14.77 16.92 15.06
N GLU A 316 15.11 18.00 15.77
CA GLU A 316 14.76 18.18 17.18
C GLU A 316 13.24 18.21 17.39
N LEU A 317 12.50 19.02 16.61
CA LEU A 317 11.05 19.17 16.72
C LEU A 317 10.30 17.85 16.48
N THR A 318 10.65 17.11 15.42
CA THR A 318 10.03 15.80 15.14
C THR A 318 10.42 14.73 16.17
N THR A 319 11.53 14.90 16.89
CA THR A 319 11.91 14.05 18.02
C THR A 319 11.09 14.39 19.26
N ALA A 320 10.94 15.68 19.60
CA ALA A 320 10.11 16.16 20.70
C ALA A 320 8.63 15.77 20.53
N GLN A 321 8.08 15.85 19.31
CA GLN A 321 6.73 15.40 18.99
C GLN A 321 6.53 13.88 19.24
N LYS A 322 7.52 13.05 18.89
CA LYS A 322 7.50 11.60 19.19
C LYS A 322 7.58 11.34 20.70
N GLN A 323 8.41 12.09 21.42
CA GLN A 323 8.54 11.99 22.88
C GLN A 323 7.23 12.36 23.58
N LEU A 324 6.60 13.49 23.21
CA LEU A 324 5.28 13.89 23.73
C LEU A 324 4.22 12.80 23.49
N LYS A 325 4.13 12.27 22.27
CA LYS A 325 3.16 11.21 21.95
C LYS A 325 3.41 9.90 22.72
N ASN A 326 4.67 9.57 23.01
CA ASN A 326 5.01 8.43 23.87
C ASN A 326 4.63 8.71 25.33
N LEU A 327 4.85 9.92 25.85
CA LEU A 327 4.45 10.32 27.19
C LEU A 327 2.92 10.35 27.36
N GLU A 328 2.16 10.79 26.34
CA GLU A 328 0.70 10.69 26.33
C GLU A 328 0.20 9.25 26.40
N ASN A 329 0.85 8.32 25.69
CA ASN A 329 0.49 6.90 25.73
C ASN A 329 0.83 6.28 27.08
N LEU A 330 2.02 6.53 27.61
CA LEU A 330 2.43 6.08 28.95
C LEU A 330 1.51 6.65 30.05
N ARG A 331 1.07 7.91 29.92
CA ARG A 331 0.06 8.52 30.81
C ARG A 331 -1.26 7.76 30.73
N LYS A 332 -1.80 7.49 29.53
CA LYS A 332 -3.08 6.75 29.36
C LYS A 332 -2.99 5.34 29.91
N GLU A 333 -1.86 4.65 29.75
CA GLU A 333 -1.65 3.35 30.38
C GLU A 333 -1.55 3.44 31.91
N ALA A 334 -0.90 4.49 32.45
CA ALA A 334 -0.82 4.71 33.90
C ALA A 334 -2.19 5.06 34.51
N GLU A 335 -2.98 5.90 33.83
CA GLU A 335 -4.37 6.20 34.19
C GLU A 335 -5.23 4.93 34.20
N LYS A 336 -5.08 4.05 33.19
CA LYS A 336 -5.77 2.75 33.19
C LYS A 336 -5.30 1.86 34.34
N ARG A 337 -3.98 1.64 34.51
CA ARG A 337 -3.44 0.82 35.60
C ARG A 337 -3.90 1.34 36.97
N GLN A 338 -3.98 2.65 37.15
CA GLN A 338 -4.48 3.26 38.38
C GLN A 338 -5.98 2.98 38.60
N ALA A 339 -6.80 2.98 37.55
CA ALA A 339 -8.22 2.60 37.62
C ALA A 339 -8.40 1.09 37.91
N ASP A 340 -7.61 0.24 37.27
CA ASP A 340 -7.60 -1.21 37.51
C ASP A 340 -7.22 -1.49 39.00
N ILE A 341 -6.21 -0.78 39.53
CA ILE A 341 -5.78 -0.86 40.94
C ILE A 341 -6.85 -0.30 41.90
N THR A 342 -7.51 0.83 41.62
CA THR A 342 -8.56 1.34 42.52
C THR A 342 -9.77 0.42 42.56
N GLN A 343 -10.15 -0.21 41.44
CA GLN A 343 -11.18 -1.24 41.42
C GLN A 343 -10.78 -2.47 42.27
N GLN A 344 -9.54 -2.95 42.14
CA GLN A 344 -9.05 -4.07 42.96
C GLN A 344 -8.96 -3.72 44.46
N ASN A 345 -8.60 -2.48 44.79
CA ASN A 345 -8.61 -1.99 46.18
C ASN A 345 -10.02 -1.91 46.77
N ILE A 346 -11.04 -1.57 45.96
CA ILE A 346 -12.45 -1.58 46.40
C ILE A 346 -12.92 -3.02 46.67
N LEU A 347 -12.61 -3.96 45.77
CA LEU A 347 -12.97 -5.38 45.96
C LEU A 347 -12.31 -5.96 47.21
N THR A 348 -11.00 -5.79 47.36
CA THR A 348 -10.26 -6.30 48.54
C THR A 348 -10.65 -5.60 49.85
N ALA A 349 -11.08 -4.33 49.81
CA ALA A 349 -11.66 -3.65 50.98
C ALA A 349 -13.02 -4.24 51.39
N ASN A 350 -13.88 -4.57 50.41
CA ASN A 350 -15.16 -5.24 50.67
C ASN A 350 -14.95 -6.64 51.24
N GLU A 351 -14.07 -7.46 50.63
CA GLU A 351 -13.68 -8.79 51.13
C GLU A 351 -13.15 -8.71 52.58
N ALA A 352 -12.30 -7.72 52.88
CA ALA A 352 -11.79 -7.48 54.22
C ALA A 352 -12.89 -7.07 55.22
N GLN A 353 -13.94 -6.36 54.77
CA GLN A 353 -15.11 -6.05 55.60
C GLN A 353 -15.97 -7.30 55.84
N ASP A 354 -16.26 -8.10 54.81
CA ASP A 354 -17.03 -9.34 54.92
C ASP A 354 -16.35 -10.35 55.86
N LEU A 355 -15.02 -10.46 55.78
CA LEU A 355 -14.21 -11.26 56.71
C LEU A 355 -14.25 -10.70 58.14
N LYS A 356 -14.20 -9.36 58.30
CA LYS A 356 -14.26 -8.69 59.61
C LYS A 356 -15.63 -8.86 60.27
N GLU A 357 -16.71 -8.81 59.51
CA GLU A 357 -18.05 -9.14 60.00
C GLU A 357 -18.20 -10.62 60.34
N SER A 358 -17.71 -11.51 59.48
CA SER A 358 -17.76 -12.96 59.71
C SER A 358 -16.96 -13.36 60.97
N LEU A 359 -15.82 -12.72 61.20
CA LEU A 359 -15.05 -12.82 62.45
C LEU A 359 -15.82 -12.25 63.66
N LYS A 360 -16.64 -11.21 63.48
CA LYS A 360 -17.49 -10.67 64.55
C LYS A 360 -18.63 -11.64 64.91
N ARG A 361 -19.26 -12.27 63.90
CA ARG A 361 -20.28 -13.32 64.09
C ARG A 361 -19.67 -14.52 64.83
N ALA A 362 -18.60 -15.10 64.30
CA ALA A 362 -17.90 -16.24 64.92
C ALA A 362 -17.41 -15.97 66.36
N LYS A 363 -17.05 -14.73 66.70
CA LYS A 363 -16.73 -14.35 68.09
C LYS A 363 -17.96 -14.36 68.99
N ALA A 364 -19.09 -13.81 68.53
CA ALA A 364 -20.35 -13.87 69.26
C ALA A 364 -20.82 -15.32 69.46
N ASP A 365 -20.68 -16.18 68.44
CA ASP A 365 -21.00 -17.60 68.52
C ASP A 365 -20.10 -18.33 69.55
N VAL A 366 -18.79 -18.04 69.55
CA VAL A 366 -17.83 -18.57 70.54
C VAL A 366 -18.14 -18.08 71.96
N ASP A 367 -18.57 -16.83 72.15
CA ASP A 367 -18.91 -16.29 73.46
C ASP A 367 -20.28 -16.81 73.96
N ALA A 368 -21.23 -17.06 73.05
CA ALA A 368 -22.47 -17.79 73.36
C ALA A 368 -22.20 -19.24 73.78
N LEU A 369 -21.36 -19.97 73.04
CA LEU A 369 -20.96 -21.34 73.38
C LEU A 369 -20.20 -21.44 74.72
N LYS A 370 -19.47 -20.39 75.13
CA LYS A 370 -18.90 -20.30 76.49
C LYS A 370 -20.00 -20.16 77.54
N ALA A 371 -20.96 -19.26 77.34
CA ALA A 371 -22.08 -19.08 78.26
C ALA A 371 -22.95 -20.35 78.38
N GLU A 372 -23.21 -21.05 77.27
CA GLU A 372 -23.86 -22.36 77.26
C GLU A 372 -23.04 -23.41 78.01
N ARG A 373 -21.72 -23.45 77.81
CA ARG A 373 -20.82 -24.35 78.55
C ARG A 373 -20.79 -24.06 80.05
N GLU A 374 -20.81 -22.80 80.46
CA GLU A 374 -20.83 -22.41 81.89
C GLU A 374 -22.20 -22.70 82.53
N SER A 375 -23.30 -22.50 81.79
CA SER A 375 -24.65 -22.95 82.15
C SER A 375 -24.72 -24.48 82.30
N MET A 376 -24.14 -25.23 81.36
CA MET A 376 -24.06 -26.69 81.41
C MET A 376 -23.20 -27.18 82.59
N ILE A 377 -22.06 -26.55 82.86
CA ILE A 377 -21.19 -26.87 84.01
C ILE A 377 -21.92 -26.63 85.34
N THR A 378 -22.63 -25.51 85.49
CA THR A 378 -23.39 -25.22 86.72
C THR A 378 -24.60 -26.14 86.90
N ALA A 379 -25.29 -26.50 85.81
CA ALA A 379 -26.34 -27.52 85.81
C ALA A 379 -25.80 -28.92 86.17
N HIS A 380 -24.65 -29.32 85.61
CA HIS A 380 -23.98 -30.57 85.96
C HIS A 380 -23.47 -30.59 87.40
N GLN A 381 -22.95 -29.48 87.94
CA GLN A 381 -22.52 -29.40 89.33
C GLN A 381 -23.72 -29.58 90.28
N SER A 382 -24.82 -28.87 90.02
CA SER A 382 -26.08 -29.06 90.76
C SER A 382 -26.55 -30.52 90.70
N ARG A 383 -26.43 -31.16 89.52
CA ARG A 383 -26.79 -32.57 89.34
C ARG A 383 -25.85 -33.55 90.05
N ILE A 384 -24.57 -33.22 90.19
CA ILE A 384 -23.61 -34.01 90.97
C ILE A 384 -23.95 -33.94 92.46
N ASP A 385 -24.39 -32.77 92.95
CA ASP A 385 -24.77 -32.60 94.36
C ASP A 385 -26.14 -33.23 94.68
N ASP A 386 -27.12 -33.14 93.78
CA ASP A 386 -28.33 -33.99 93.76
C ASP A 386 -27.99 -35.47 93.93
N LEU A 387 -27.04 -35.96 93.11
CA LEU A 387 -26.65 -37.36 93.09
C LEU A 387 -25.93 -37.75 94.38
N ARG A 388 -25.03 -36.91 94.92
CA ARG A 388 -24.40 -37.09 96.25
C ARG A 388 -25.47 -37.20 97.35
N GLU A 389 -26.49 -36.36 97.34
CA GLU A 389 -27.59 -36.41 98.30
C GLU A 389 -28.51 -37.62 98.08
N SER A 390 -28.59 -38.15 96.85
CA SER A 390 -29.25 -39.44 96.56
C SER A 390 -28.43 -40.65 97.03
N PHE A 391 -27.09 -40.58 96.95
CA PHE A 391 -26.20 -41.64 97.42
C PHE A 391 -26.18 -41.73 98.94
N LYS A 392 -26.17 -40.60 99.68
CA LYS A 392 -26.39 -40.60 101.14
C LYS A 392 -27.66 -41.39 101.52
N ARG A 393 -28.77 -41.15 100.81
CA ARG A 393 -30.05 -41.84 101.03
C ARG A 393 -29.96 -43.33 100.70
N LYS A 394 -29.36 -43.70 99.56
CA LYS A 394 -29.19 -45.10 99.15
C LYS A 394 -28.27 -45.90 100.07
N MET A 395 -27.24 -45.28 100.66
CA MET A 395 -26.36 -45.95 101.62
C MET A 395 -27.10 -46.43 102.88
N ALA A 396 -28.21 -45.76 103.26
CA ALA A 396 -29.08 -46.19 104.35
C ALA A 396 -30.05 -47.34 103.97
N GLU A 397 -30.00 -47.85 102.73
CA GLU A 397 -30.96 -48.82 102.17
C GLU A 397 -30.26 -50.15 101.78
N THR A 398 -29.05 -50.38 102.29
CA THR A 398 -28.05 -51.30 101.70
C THR A 398 -28.11 -52.76 102.19
N ASP A 399 -29.02 -53.12 103.10
CA ASP A 399 -29.15 -54.50 103.64
C ASP A 399 -29.67 -55.56 102.63
N ARG A 400 -29.72 -55.23 101.33
CA ARG A 400 -30.05 -56.15 100.22
C ARG A 400 -29.08 -56.02 99.04
N TRP A 401 -27.78 -55.90 99.34
CA TRP A 401 -26.73 -55.65 98.35
C TRP A 401 -26.34 -56.84 97.44
N PRO A 402 -26.17 -58.09 97.92
CA PRO A 402 -25.52 -59.15 97.12
C PRO A 402 -26.22 -59.50 95.80
N GLU A 403 -27.53 -59.76 95.83
CA GLU A 403 -28.29 -60.15 94.63
C GLU A 403 -28.37 -59.01 93.61
N LYS A 404 -28.57 -57.77 94.08
CA LYS A 404 -28.60 -56.58 93.22
C LYS A 404 -27.28 -56.38 92.46
N LEU A 405 -26.14 -56.69 93.10
CA LEU A 405 -24.82 -56.55 92.48
C LEU A 405 -24.59 -57.56 91.35
N GLN A 406 -25.06 -58.80 91.49
CA GLN A 406 -24.96 -59.81 90.43
C GLN A 406 -25.85 -59.48 89.22
N THR A 407 -27.10 -59.05 89.44
CA THR A 407 -27.99 -58.63 88.35
C THR A 407 -27.44 -57.40 87.62
N ALA A 408 -26.98 -56.38 88.34
CA ALA A 408 -26.37 -55.19 87.74
C ALA A 408 -25.12 -55.51 86.91
N LEU A 409 -24.27 -56.44 87.38
CA LEU A 409 -23.09 -56.88 86.63
C LEU A 409 -23.43 -57.65 85.34
N ALA A 410 -24.55 -58.38 85.32
CA ALA A 410 -25.05 -59.02 84.11
C ALA A 410 -25.63 -57.98 83.12
N GLU A 411 -26.39 -57.01 83.63
CA GLU A 411 -26.93 -55.91 82.82
C GLU A 411 -25.85 -55.04 82.17
N GLU A 412 -24.82 -54.62 82.91
CA GLU A 412 -23.75 -53.80 82.32
C GLU A 412 -22.93 -54.58 81.28
N LYS A 413 -22.70 -55.88 81.47
CA LYS A 413 -22.09 -56.72 80.43
C LYS A 413 -22.95 -56.77 79.16
N ALA A 414 -24.27 -56.90 79.30
CA ALA A 414 -25.19 -56.85 78.15
C ALA A 414 -25.19 -55.48 77.46
N LYS A 415 -25.22 -54.37 78.23
CA LYS A 415 -25.15 -52.99 77.72
C LYS A 415 -23.84 -52.72 76.97
N HIS A 416 -22.69 -53.15 77.51
CA HIS A 416 -21.40 -53.03 76.83
C HIS A 416 -21.34 -53.86 75.55
N GLN A 417 -21.84 -55.10 75.54
CA GLN A 417 -21.88 -55.91 74.32
C GLN A 417 -22.78 -55.29 73.23
N ALA A 418 -23.93 -54.73 73.62
CA ALA A 418 -24.82 -54.00 72.72
C ALA A 418 -24.16 -52.71 72.18
N ALA A 419 -23.48 -51.94 73.03
CA ALA A 419 -22.78 -50.72 72.65
C ALA A 419 -21.62 -50.98 71.68
N LEU A 420 -20.83 -52.04 71.90
CA LEU A 420 -19.79 -52.49 70.97
C LEU A 420 -20.38 -52.89 69.62
N SER A 421 -21.47 -53.67 69.62
CA SER A 421 -22.16 -54.11 68.40
C SER A 421 -22.75 -52.92 67.61
N ALA A 422 -23.29 -51.92 68.30
CA ALA A 422 -23.81 -50.69 67.67
C ALA A 422 -22.68 -49.81 67.11
N LEU A 423 -21.57 -49.66 67.83
CA LEU A 423 -20.38 -48.94 67.36
C LEU A 423 -19.78 -49.62 66.13
N GLU A 424 -19.71 -50.96 66.11
CA GLU A 424 -19.30 -51.73 64.94
C GLU A 424 -20.19 -51.51 63.72
N SER A 425 -21.53 -51.43 63.90
CA SER A 425 -22.45 -51.13 62.78
C SER A 425 -22.22 -49.71 62.27
N SER A 426 -22.20 -48.72 63.18
CA SER A 426 -21.97 -47.32 62.85
C SER A 426 -20.63 -47.07 62.12
N LEU A 427 -19.56 -47.77 62.50
CA LEU A 427 -18.27 -47.70 61.81
C LEU A 427 -18.32 -48.31 60.41
N LYS A 428 -19.02 -49.44 60.23
CA LYS A 428 -19.24 -50.07 58.91
C LYS A 428 -20.08 -49.17 58.00
N GLU A 429 -21.11 -48.55 58.54
CA GLU A 429 -21.98 -47.58 57.85
C GLU A 429 -21.21 -46.31 57.46
N SER A 430 -20.41 -45.72 58.36
CA SER A 430 -19.54 -44.56 58.06
C SER A 430 -18.54 -44.88 56.95
N PHE A 431 -17.85 -46.02 57.04
CA PHE A 431 -16.88 -46.43 56.02
C PHE A 431 -17.51 -46.65 54.64
N VAL A 432 -18.71 -47.25 54.58
CA VAL A 432 -19.47 -47.39 53.32
C VAL A 432 -19.91 -46.03 52.78
N MET A 433 -20.34 -45.12 53.65
CA MET A 433 -20.73 -43.75 53.26
C MET A 433 -19.52 -42.96 52.73
N GLU A 434 -18.39 -42.99 53.41
CA GLU A 434 -17.14 -42.35 52.99
C GLU A 434 -16.64 -42.89 51.64
N LEU A 435 -16.67 -44.21 51.45
CA LEU A 435 -16.29 -44.86 50.19
C LEU A 435 -17.22 -44.48 49.03
N GLN A 436 -18.52 -44.36 49.29
CA GLN A 436 -19.50 -43.92 48.28
C GLN A 436 -19.34 -42.43 47.95
N ILE A 437 -19.14 -41.56 48.95
CA ILE A 437 -18.84 -40.13 48.78
C ILE A 437 -17.56 -39.93 47.95
N GLU A 438 -16.51 -40.69 48.24
CA GLU A 438 -15.23 -40.57 47.53
C GLU A 438 -15.36 -41.06 46.07
N LYS A 439 -16.12 -42.13 45.84
CA LYS A 439 -16.47 -42.59 44.49
C LYS A 439 -17.27 -41.53 43.71
N GLU A 440 -18.27 -40.91 44.34
CA GLU A 440 -19.08 -39.84 43.73
C GLU A 440 -18.21 -38.64 43.32
N LYS A 441 -17.25 -38.22 44.15
CA LYS A 441 -16.26 -37.18 43.76
C LYS A 441 -15.44 -37.57 42.53
N TYR A 442 -15.00 -38.84 42.43
CA TYR A 442 -14.25 -39.31 41.26
C TYR A 442 -15.12 -39.35 40.00
N ASP A 443 -16.38 -39.78 40.11
CA ASP A 443 -17.33 -39.77 38.99
C ASP A 443 -17.68 -38.34 38.55
N GLU A 444 -17.89 -37.39 39.48
CA GLU A 444 -18.05 -35.97 39.18
C GLU A 444 -16.80 -35.38 38.48
N LEU A 445 -15.60 -35.68 38.99
CA LEU A 445 -14.35 -35.20 38.42
C LEU A 445 -14.13 -35.75 37.00
N LEU A 446 -14.47 -37.03 36.77
CA LEU A 446 -14.47 -37.65 35.44
C LEU A 446 -15.50 -37.00 34.50
N GLN A 447 -16.71 -36.70 34.97
CA GLN A 447 -17.71 -35.97 34.18
C GLN A 447 -17.24 -34.56 33.83
N LYS A 448 -16.66 -33.83 34.79
CA LYS A 448 -16.11 -32.48 34.62
C LYS A 448 -14.98 -32.45 33.59
N HIS A 449 -14.06 -33.42 33.63
CA HIS A 449 -13.00 -33.55 32.62
C HIS A 449 -13.55 -33.93 31.23
N LYS A 450 -14.54 -34.82 31.14
CA LYS A 450 -15.24 -35.13 29.88
C LYS A 450 -15.90 -33.89 29.28
N ALA A 451 -16.69 -33.17 30.08
CA ALA A 451 -17.39 -31.95 29.67
C ALA A 451 -16.41 -30.87 29.20
N GLN A 452 -15.35 -30.57 29.97
CA GLN A 452 -14.34 -29.58 29.59
C GLN A 452 -13.56 -29.98 28.32
N THR A 453 -13.36 -31.28 28.09
CA THR A 453 -12.72 -31.78 26.86
C THR A 453 -13.66 -31.64 25.65
N GLN A 454 -14.94 -31.95 25.82
CA GLN A 454 -15.97 -31.77 24.79
C GLN A 454 -16.20 -30.29 24.47
N GLU A 455 -16.21 -29.41 25.47
CA GLU A 455 -16.31 -27.96 25.29
C GLU A 455 -15.12 -27.42 24.48
N ARG A 456 -13.88 -27.74 24.87
CA ARG A 456 -12.67 -27.37 24.13
C ARG A 456 -12.64 -27.95 22.70
N SER A 457 -13.21 -29.13 22.50
CA SER A 457 -13.40 -29.72 21.17
C SER A 457 -14.40 -28.92 20.33
N SER A 458 -15.53 -28.51 20.93
CA SER A 458 -16.56 -27.71 20.27
C SER A 458 -16.08 -26.30 19.95
N GLN A 459 -15.32 -25.68 20.85
CA GLN A 459 -14.69 -24.37 20.62
C GLN A 459 -13.75 -24.42 19.41
N LYS A 460 -12.83 -25.39 19.36
CA LYS A 460 -11.93 -25.59 18.21
C LYS A 460 -12.66 -25.91 16.91
N ALA A 461 -13.73 -26.69 16.95
CA ALA A 461 -14.55 -26.95 15.77
C ALA A 461 -15.24 -25.68 15.25
N GLY A 462 -15.73 -24.82 16.16
CA GLY A 462 -16.26 -23.50 15.83
C GLY A 462 -15.20 -22.58 15.23
N GLU A 463 -14.02 -22.48 15.84
CA GLU A 463 -12.89 -21.70 15.34
C GLU A 463 -12.48 -22.13 13.92
N LEU A 464 -12.42 -23.45 13.66
CA LEU A 464 -12.13 -23.98 12.33
C LEU A 464 -13.21 -23.62 11.31
N ALA A 465 -14.49 -23.79 11.64
CA ALA A 465 -15.60 -23.40 10.76
C ALA A 465 -15.63 -21.88 10.46
N ASP A 466 -15.31 -21.05 11.46
CA ASP A 466 -15.20 -19.60 11.31
C ASP A 466 -14.00 -19.17 10.44
N MET A 467 -12.91 -19.94 10.45
CA MET A 467 -11.76 -19.74 9.57
C MET A 467 -12.05 -20.25 8.14
N GLU A 468 -12.66 -21.42 7.99
CA GLU A 468 -13.09 -21.96 6.69
C GLU A 468 -14.09 -21.01 6.00
N THR A 469 -15.09 -20.49 6.71
CA THR A 469 -16.04 -19.54 6.12
C THR A 469 -15.39 -18.18 5.83
N ARG A 470 -14.34 -17.77 6.56
CA ARG A 470 -13.54 -16.58 6.20
C ARG A 470 -12.77 -16.81 4.91
N HIS A 471 -11.95 -17.87 4.85
CA HIS A 471 -11.17 -18.20 3.66
C HIS A 471 -12.04 -18.47 2.42
N LYS A 472 -13.25 -19.02 2.59
CA LYS A 472 -14.23 -19.18 1.50
C LYS A 472 -14.72 -17.82 0.97
N ARG A 473 -15.05 -16.87 1.85
CA ARG A 473 -15.43 -15.49 1.45
C ARG A 473 -14.26 -14.74 0.80
N GLU A 474 -13.05 -14.88 1.34
CA GLU A 474 -11.82 -14.29 0.78
C GLU A 474 -11.53 -14.84 -0.62
N THR A 475 -11.62 -16.16 -0.80
CA THR A 475 -11.46 -16.82 -2.10
C THR A 475 -12.49 -16.33 -3.12
N GLN A 476 -13.76 -16.21 -2.72
CA GLN A 476 -14.83 -15.67 -3.59
C GLN A 476 -14.60 -14.19 -3.94
N ALA A 477 -14.14 -13.37 -2.99
CA ALA A 477 -13.81 -11.97 -3.25
C ALA A 477 -12.63 -11.81 -4.22
N LEU A 478 -11.58 -12.63 -4.07
CA LEU A 478 -10.44 -12.67 -4.98
C LEU A 478 -10.83 -13.18 -6.38
N GLN A 479 -11.70 -14.19 -6.47
CA GLN A 479 -12.26 -14.66 -7.75
C GLN A 479 -13.08 -13.56 -8.46
N GLN A 480 -13.90 -12.80 -7.72
CA GLN A 480 -14.63 -11.67 -8.29
C GLN A 480 -13.69 -10.55 -8.76
N GLN A 481 -12.67 -10.20 -7.97
CA GLN A 481 -11.67 -9.21 -8.36
C GLN A 481 -10.88 -9.65 -9.61
N LEU A 482 -10.56 -10.94 -9.74
CA LEU A 482 -9.93 -11.51 -10.93
C LEU A 482 -10.85 -11.41 -12.17
N ALA A 483 -12.14 -11.71 -12.02
CA ALA A 483 -13.12 -11.56 -13.10
C ALA A 483 -13.30 -10.09 -13.52
N ASP A 484 -13.43 -9.17 -12.56
CA ASP A 484 -13.61 -7.74 -12.83
C ASP A 484 -12.37 -7.10 -13.46
N THR A 485 -11.16 -7.51 -13.05
CA THR A 485 -9.91 -7.03 -13.65
C THR A 485 -9.71 -7.60 -15.05
N LYS A 486 -9.99 -8.89 -15.27
CA LYS A 486 -9.98 -9.50 -16.62
C LYS A 486 -10.94 -8.78 -17.56
N LYS A 487 -12.19 -8.54 -17.15
CA LYS A 487 -13.19 -7.83 -17.95
C LYS A 487 -12.77 -6.39 -18.29
N LYS A 488 -12.09 -5.70 -17.37
CA LYS A 488 -11.52 -4.36 -17.63
C LYS A 488 -10.36 -4.40 -18.63
N ALA A 489 -9.50 -5.41 -18.56
CA ALA A 489 -8.43 -5.62 -19.54
C ALA A 489 -8.99 -5.92 -20.94
N GLU A 490 -9.99 -6.81 -21.03
CA GLU A 490 -10.70 -7.15 -22.28
C GLU A 490 -11.37 -5.91 -22.91
N SER A 491 -12.03 -5.06 -22.11
CA SER A 491 -12.59 -3.77 -22.58
C SER A 491 -11.49 -2.86 -23.13
N ARG A 492 -10.40 -2.68 -22.37
CA ARG A 492 -9.32 -1.78 -22.78
C ARG A 492 -8.56 -2.28 -24.00
N GLU A 493 -8.44 -3.59 -24.19
CA GLU A 493 -7.90 -4.18 -25.41
C GLU A 493 -8.82 -3.92 -26.61
N ALA A 494 -10.14 -4.05 -26.44
CA ALA A 494 -11.12 -3.76 -27.49
C ALA A 494 -11.11 -2.26 -27.89
N GLU A 495 -11.00 -1.35 -26.92
CA GLU A 495 -10.82 0.09 -27.16
C GLU A 495 -9.55 0.37 -27.98
N LEU A 496 -8.41 -0.19 -27.56
CA LEU A 496 -7.13 0.00 -28.26
C LEU A 496 -7.13 -0.62 -29.66
N ARG A 497 -7.83 -1.76 -29.88
CA ARG A 497 -8.04 -2.34 -31.21
C ARG A 497 -8.87 -1.41 -32.11
N GLN A 498 -9.97 -0.83 -31.60
CA GLN A 498 -10.75 0.16 -32.37
C GLN A 498 -9.93 1.43 -32.69
N GLU A 499 -9.09 1.90 -31.77
CA GLU A 499 -8.21 3.05 -31.97
C GLU A 499 -7.16 2.76 -33.05
N ILE A 500 -6.50 1.59 -33.00
CA ILE A 500 -5.60 1.09 -34.04
C ILE A 500 -6.29 1.02 -35.40
N ASP A 501 -7.50 0.48 -35.47
CA ASP A 501 -8.26 0.37 -36.74
C ASP A 501 -8.86 1.71 -37.19
N SER A 502 -8.95 2.72 -36.32
CA SER A 502 -9.19 4.12 -36.68
C SER A 502 -7.95 4.76 -37.30
N LEU A 503 -6.79 4.61 -36.66
CA LEU A 503 -5.51 5.12 -37.15
C LEU A 503 -5.12 4.52 -38.51
N LYS A 504 -5.33 3.20 -38.71
CA LYS A 504 -5.15 2.55 -40.03
C LYS A 504 -6.01 3.20 -41.13
N ARG A 505 -7.28 3.52 -40.83
CA ARG A 505 -8.18 4.18 -41.80
C ARG A 505 -7.71 5.59 -42.12
N ILE A 506 -7.24 6.35 -41.12
CA ILE A 506 -6.67 7.69 -41.32
C ILE A 506 -5.38 7.63 -42.15
N ILE A 507 -4.47 6.71 -41.84
CA ILE A 507 -3.23 6.49 -42.61
C ILE A 507 -3.55 6.14 -44.07
N ASN A 508 -4.48 5.21 -44.30
CA ASN A 508 -4.92 4.83 -45.64
C ASN A 508 -5.57 6.01 -46.40
N ASP A 509 -6.40 6.82 -45.76
CA ASP A 509 -7.00 8.01 -46.39
C ASP A 509 -5.96 9.10 -46.70
N LEU A 510 -4.94 9.29 -45.84
CA LEU A 510 -3.81 10.18 -46.09
C LEU A 510 -2.93 9.66 -47.24
N GLN A 511 -2.65 8.36 -47.31
CA GLN A 511 -1.93 7.74 -48.44
C GLN A 511 -2.71 7.90 -49.75
N ASN A 512 -4.03 7.69 -49.73
CA ASN A 512 -4.92 7.94 -50.87
C ASN A 512 -5.10 9.42 -51.22
N LYS A 513 -4.64 10.35 -50.38
CA LYS A 513 -4.54 11.79 -50.69
C LYS A 513 -3.19 12.14 -51.28
N LEU A 514 -2.10 11.64 -50.67
CA LEU A 514 -0.73 11.77 -51.18
C LEU A 514 -0.62 11.25 -52.63
N GLY A 515 -1.03 10.00 -52.90
CA GLY A 515 -1.00 9.44 -54.25
C GLY A 515 -1.81 10.21 -55.29
N ARG A 516 -2.87 10.94 -54.87
CA ARG A 516 -3.64 11.85 -55.75
C ARG A 516 -2.99 13.21 -55.94
N PHE A 517 -2.25 13.72 -54.96
CA PHE A 517 -1.41 14.91 -55.15
C PHE A 517 -0.17 14.60 -55.99
N GLU A 518 0.41 13.42 -55.84
CA GLU A 518 1.51 12.92 -56.67
C GLU A 518 1.05 12.78 -58.13
N SER A 519 -0.07 12.09 -58.40
CA SER A 519 -0.59 11.96 -59.77
C SER A 519 -0.99 13.30 -60.40
N GLN A 520 -1.60 14.23 -59.64
CA GLN A 520 -1.89 15.58 -60.13
C GLN A 520 -0.64 16.45 -60.33
N GLY A 521 0.44 16.15 -59.60
CA GLY A 521 1.76 16.75 -59.79
C GLY A 521 2.40 16.25 -61.08
N GLU A 522 2.39 14.93 -61.31
CA GLU A 522 2.89 14.31 -62.54
C GLU A 522 2.10 14.78 -63.78
N GLU A 523 0.78 14.87 -63.69
CA GLU A 523 -0.11 15.37 -64.75
C GLU A 523 0.27 16.82 -65.14
N LYS A 524 0.39 17.73 -64.17
CA LYS A 524 0.81 19.12 -64.41
C LYS A 524 2.26 19.25 -64.89
N VAL A 525 3.16 18.38 -64.43
CA VAL A 525 4.54 18.32 -64.96
C VAL A 525 4.54 17.80 -66.40
N GLY A 526 3.59 16.95 -66.79
CA GLY A 526 3.31 16.57 -68.17
C GLY A 526 2.81 17.76 -69.01
N GLU A 527 1.76 18.44 -68.56
CA GLU A 527 1.22 19.65 -69.21
C GLU A 527 2.31 20.71 -69.45
N LEU A 528 3.10 21.03 -68.41
CA LEU A 528 4.17 22.03 -68.48
C LEU A 528 5.33 21.60 -69.41
N LYS A 529 5.60 20.30 -69.58
CA LYS A 529 6.58 19.80 -70.56
C LYS A 529 6.07 19.97 -71.98
N VAL A 530 4.82 19.59 -72.25
CA VAL A 530 4.20 19.74 -73.58
C VAL A 530 4.12 21.22 -73.96
N GLU A 531 3.75 22.10 -73.02
CA GLU A 531 3.71 23.54 -73.24
C GLU A 531 5.11 24.14 -73.47
N LEU A 532 6.14 23.65 -72.76
CA LEU A 532 7.53 24.03 -72.99
C LEU A 532 8.04 23.59 -74.38
N GLU A 533 7.75 22.36 -74.81
CA GLU A 533 8.08 21.85 -76.15
C GLU A 533 7.35 22.66 -77.23
N ARG A 534 6.07 23.00 -77.02
CA ARG A 534 5.27 23.85 -77.91
C ARG A 534 5.87 25.26 -78.04
N MET A 535 6.29 25.86 -76.94
CA MET A 535 6.97 27.16 -76.94
C MET A 535 8.37 27.08 -77.61
N GLN A 536 9.12 26.01 -77.41
CA GLN A 536 10.41 25.80 -78.11
C GLN A 536 10.24 25.62 -79.63
N GLN A 537 9.18 24.94 -80.07
CA GLN A 537 8.84 24.83 -81.50
C GLN A 537 8.45 26.19 -82.10
N GLN A 538 7.66 27.00 -81.38
CA GLN A 538 7.34 28.37 -81.82
C GLN A 538 8.57 29.28 -81.87
N LEU A 539 9.47 29.17 -80.89
CA LEU A 539 10.73 29.92 -80.90
C LEU A 539 11.57 29.57 -82.14
N LYS A 540 11.78 28.27 -82.42
CA LYS A 540 12.51 27.81 -83.61
C LYS A 540 11.88 28.30 -84.91
N ALA A 541 10.56 28.18 -85.05
CA ALA A 541 9.87 28.68 -86.24
C ALA A 541 10.05 30.20 -86.43
N SER A 542 10.07 30.97 -85.33
CA SER A 542 10.35 32.41 -85.38
C SER A 542 11.82 32.72 -85.67
N GLU A 543 12.76 31.91 -85.18
CA GLU A 543 14.19 32.02 -85.52
C GLU A 543 14.45 31.69 -87.01
N GLU A 544 13.78 30.68 -87.56
CA GLU A 544 13.81 30.29 -88.98
C GLU A 544 13.19 31.38 -89.87
N GLU A 545 12.02 31.92 -89.49
CA GLU A 545 11.40 33.07 -90.17
C GLU A 545 12.32 34.30 -90.14
N ARG A 546 12.91 34.62 -88.98
CA ARG A 546 13.83 35.75 -88.82
C ARG A 546 15.10 35.56 -89.67
N ALA A 547 15.64 34.35 -89.76
CA ALA A 547 16.77 34.03 -90.63
C ALA A 547 16.41 34.15 -92.12
N SER A 548 15.20 33.74 -92.52
CA SER A 548 14.72 33.94 -93.89
C SER A 548 14.53 35.42 -94.23
N LEU A 549 14.08 36.24 -93.28
CA LEU A 549 13.92 37.69 -93.46
C LEU A 549 15.27 38.41 -93.50
N ASP A 550 16.23 38.06 -92.63
CA ASP A 550 17.62 38.55 -92.69
C ASP A 550 18.26 38.19 -94.05
N GLY A 551 18.01 36.99 -94.58
CA GLY A 551 18.45 36.55 -95.91
C GLY A 551 17.87 37.38 -97.05
N SER A 552 16.56 37.60 -97.07
CA SER A 552 15.90 38.46 -98.07
C SER A 552 16.35 39.93 -97.97
N LEU A 553 16.58 40.44 -96.76
CA LEU A 553 17.15 41.78 -96.54
C LEU A 553 18.59 41.89 -97.06
N GLN A 554 19.38 40.82 -96.99
CA GLN A 554 20.71 40.79 -97.57
C GLN A 554 20.65 40.74 -99.11
N GLN A 555 19.79 39.91 -99.70
CA GLN A 555 19.58 39.90 -101.16
C GLN A 555 19.15 41.28 -101.69
N LEU A 556 18.21 41.95 -101.02
CA LEU A 556 17.80 43.31 -101.39
C LEU A 556 18.92 44.35 -101.23
N ARG A 557 19.84 44.19 -100.27
CA ARG A 557 21.03 45.05 -100.16
C ARG A 557 22.01 44.81 -101.30
N GLU A 558 22.25 43.56 -101.66
CA GLU A 558 23.12 43.18 -102.78
C GLU A 558 22.53 43.68 -104.12
N GLU A 559 21.21 43.60 -104.31
CA GLU A 559 20.50 44.18 -105.46
C GLU A 559 20.58 45.72 -105.48
N ILE A 560 20.35 46.40 -104.34
CA ILE A 560 20.51 47.86 -104.23
C ILE A 560 21.95 48.29 -104.55
N GLN A 561 22.95 47.55 -104.06
CA GLN A 561 24.37 47.85 -104.32
C GLN A 561 24.74 47.60 -105.79
N PHE A 562 24.20 46.55 -106.42
CA PHE A 562 24.36 46.30 -107.84
C PHE A 562 23.71 47.40 -108.70
N LEU A 563 22.50 47.83 -108.35
CA LEU A 563 21.80 48.93 -109.00
C LEU A 563 22.54 50.27 -108.81
N GLN A 564 23.09 50.53 -107.62
CA GLN A 564 23.95 51.69 -107.37
C GLN A 564 25.19 51.69 -108.27
N SER A 565 25.95 50.59 -108.31
CA SER A 565 27.13 50.48 -109.20
C SER A 565 26.78 50.55 -110.69
N THR A 566 25.57 50.12 -111.08
CA THR A 566 25.07 50.25 -112.46
C THR A 566 24.71 51.71 -112.78
N VAL A 567 24.07 52.42 -111.85
CA VAL A 567 23.76 53.86 -112.00
C VAL A 567 25.03 54.71 -111.97
N GLU A 568 26.02 54.36 -111.15
CA GLU A 568 27.34 55.01 -111.14
C GLU A 568 28.01 54.90 -112.51
N LYS A 569 28.06 53.71 -113.11
CA LYS A 569 28.62 53.49 -114.46
C LYS A 569 27.84 54.20 -115.55
N GLU A 570 26.50 54.16 -115.53
CA GLU A 570 25.67 54.96 -116.46
C GLU A 570 25.90 56.46 -116.30
N CYS A 571 26.27 56.93 -115.10
CA CYS A 571 26.67 58.33 -114.87
C CYS A 571 28.10 58.62 -115.31
N GLU A 572 29.05 57.69 -115.16
CA GLU A 572 30.42 57.78 -115.69
C GLU A 572 30.41 57.79 -117.23
N GLU A 573 29.77 56.81 -117.87
CA GLU A 573 29.60 56.75 -119.34
C GLU A 573 28.89 58.00 -119.89
N ARG A 574 27.87 58.52 -119.19
CA ARG A 574 27.24 59.80 -119.56
C ARG A 574 28.13 61.01 -119.33
N PHE A 575 29.01 60.97 -118.33
CA PHE A 575 29.99 62.03 -118.10
C PHE A 575 31.04 62.03 -119.22
N GLU A 576 31.62 60.88 -119.56
CA GLU A 576 32.54 60.71 -120.69
C GLU A 576 31.89 61.11 -122.02
N LEU A 577 30.65 60.69 -122.30
CA LEU A 577 29.90 61.09 -123.49
C LEU A 577 29.61 62.60 -123.51
N THR A 578 29.39 63.22 -122.34
CA THR A 578 29.19 64.68 -122.22
C THR A 578 30.51 65.44 -122.39
N GLU A 579 31.61 64.90 -121.87
CA GLU A 579 32.95 65.44 -122.03
C GLU A 579 33.40 65.38 -123.50
N ALA A 580 33.22 64.24 -124.17
CA ALA A 580 33.44 64.09 -125.62
C ALA A 580 32.55 65.02 -126.45
N LEU A 581 31.27 65.21 -126.07
CA LEU A 581 30.40 66.23 -126.68
C LEU A 581 30.89 67.66 -126.43
N SER A 582 31.53 67.93 -125.30
CA SER A 582 32.16 69.23 -125.00
C SER A 582 33.46 69.44 -125.79
N GLU A 583 34.19 68.36 -126.07
CA GLU A 583 35.43 68.33 -126.86
C GLU A 583 35.10 68.61 -128.34
N ALA A 584 34.16 67.85 -128.91
CA ALA A 584 33.66 68.06 -130.27
C ALA A 584 33.03 69.45 -130.47
N ARG A 585 32.39 70.01 -129.42
CA ARG A 585 31.93 71.41 -129.43
C ARG A 585 33.07 72.42 -129.38
N ARG A 586 34.16 72.15 -128.66
CA ARG A 586 35.36 73.00 -128.64
C ARG A 586 36.07 73.00 -129.99
N GLU A 587 36.19 71.84 -130.66
CA GLU A 587 36.74 71.75 -132.02
C GLU A 587 35.87 72.49 -133.05
N LEU A 588 34.54 72.32 -133.01
CA LEU A 588 33.62 73.04 -133.89
C LEU A 588 33.60 74.56 -133.67
N LEU A 589 33.89 75.04 -132.45
CA LEU A 589 33.93 76.47 -132.12
C LEU A 589 35.22 77.19 -132.58
N ALA A 590 36.24 76.46 -133.05
CA ALA A 590 37.47 77.04 -133.59
C ALA A 590 37.27 77.74 -134.96
N LEU A 591 36.17 77.46 -135.67
CA LEU A 591 35.94 77.96 -137.03
C LEU A 591 34.63 78.77 -137.20
N LYS A 592 34.80 80.10 -137.09
CA LYS A 592 34.07 81.15 -137.86
C LYS A 592 32.67 81.62 -137.38
N LYS A 593 32.67 82.78 -136.71
CA LYS A 593 31.58 83.80 -136.70
C LYS A 593 31.34 84.35 -138.14
N PRO A 594 30.19 85.00 -138.50
CA PRO A 594 29.36 85.84 -137.62
C PRO A 594 27.81 85.84 -137.83
N ALA A 595 27.14 86.59 -136.93
CA ALA A 595 25.91 87.39 -137.07
C ALA A 595 24.83 87.08 -138.14
N GLY A 596 23.57 86.95 -137.65
CA GLY A 596 22.45 87.77 -138.15
C GLY A 596 21.22 87.09 -138.77
N GLY A 597 20.04 87.28 -138.14
CA GLY A 597 18.81 87.63 -138.88
C GLY A 597 17.73 86.57 -139.17
N TYR A 598 16.67 86.62 -138.36
CA TYR A 598 15.25 86.78 -138.78
C TYR A 598 14.40 85.64 -139.43
N HIS A 599 13.24 85.39 -138.79
CA HIS A 599 11.98 84.77 -139.28
C HIS A 599 11.99 83.24 -139.57
N SER A 600 10.92 82.46 -139.36
CA SER A 600 9.63 82.62 -138.62
C SER A 600 8.94 81.23 -138.47
N GLY A 601 7.92 81.00 -137.61
CA GLY A 601 7.35 81.90 -136.60
C GLY A 601 5.89 81.59 -136.15
N GLY A 602 5.63 80.44 -135.51
CA GLY A 602 4.34 80.07 -134.88
C GLY A 602 4.18 78.56 -134.67
N THR A 603 3.36 78.01 -133.76
CA THR A 603 2.48 78.56 -132.69
C THR A 603 1.96 77.35 -131.85
N THR A 604 1.36 77.39 -130.63
CA THR A 604 0.73 78.44 -129.79
C THR A 604 0.59 77.95 -128.32
N ARG A 605 0.55 78.88 -127.33
CA ARG A 605 -0.12 78.78 -125.99
C ARG A 605 0.49 77.80 -124.94
N ARG A 606 0.47 78.07 -123.61
CA ARG A 606 0.01 79.23 -122.81
C ARG A 606 0.71 79.29 -121.42
N ALA A 607 0.83 80.52 -120.87
CA ALA A 607 0.90 81.03 -119.47
C ALA A 607 0.88 80.07 -118.25
N SER A 608 1.34 80.44 -117.03
CA SER A 608 1.66 81.78 -116.45
C SER A 608 2.63 81.71 -115.24
N GLU A 609 3.06 82.87 -114.73
CA GLU A 609 3.95 83.08 -113.58
C GLU A 609 3.23 83.20 -112.20
N ASN A 610 4.02 83.39 -111.12
CA ASN A 610 3.68 83.82 -109.75
C ASN A 610 3.04 82.76 -108.81
N GLY A 611 3.15 82.85 -107.47
CA GLY A 611 3.77 83.90 -106.63
C GLY A 611 3.83 83.53 -105.13
N LEU A 612 4.13 84.52 -104.27
CA LEU A 612 4.43 84.40 -102.84
C LEU A 612 3.22 84.02 -101.92
N ALA A 613 3.52 83.60 -100.69
CA ALA A 613 2.59 83.42 -99.53
C ALA A 613 2.06 84.80 -98.98
N PRO A 614 1.21 84.92 -97.91
CA PRO A 614 0.84 83.94 -96.85
C PRO A 614 -0.63 84.04 -96.25
N LEU A 615 -0.85 83.42 -95.07
CA LEU A 615 -1.86 83.68 -93.99
C LEU A 615 -3.32 83.09 -94.03
N LYS A 616 -3.59 82.23 -93.02
CA LYS A 616 -4.72 82.17 -92.03
C LYS A 616 -6.22 82.04 -92.43
N SER A 617 -6.98 81.40 -91.51
CA SER A 617 -8.48 81.42 -91.34
C SER A 617 -9.32 80.63 -92.38
N SER A 618 -10.57 80.17 -92.19
CA SER A 618 -11.46 79.86 -91.02
C SER A 618 -12.84 79.34 -91.51
N SER A 619 -13.73 78.60 -90.81
CA SER A 619 -13.65 77.68 -89.64
C SER A 619 -15.06 77.13 -89.27
N SER A 620 -15.14 75.94 -88.66
CA SER A 620 -16.26 75.42 -87.79
C SER A 620 -17.58 74.91 -88.41
N ILE A 621 -18.21 73.91 -87.73
CA ILE A 621 -19.63 73.43 -87.84
C ILE A 621 -19.99 72.69 -89.17
N GLY A 622 -20.88 71.68 -89.26
CA GLY A 622 -21.59 70.84 -88.27
C GLY A 622 -22.94 70.25 -88.80
N SER A 623 -23.37 69.09 -88.25
CA SER A 623 -24.77 68.56 -88.18
C SER A 623 -25.54 67.88 -89.37
N ILE A 624 -25.96 66.61 -89.13
CA ILE A 624 -27.37 66.08 -89.11
C ILE A 624 -28.10 65.46 -90.37
N HIS A 625 -28.77 64.30 -90.14
CA HIS A 625 -29.92 63.63 -90.87
C HIS A 625 -29.72 63.02 -92.30
N SER A 626 -30.49 62.02 -92.81
CA SER A 626 -31.40 60.98 -92.23
C SER A 626 -31.91 59.91 -93.25
N ALA A 627 -32.33 58.73 -92.75
CA ALA A 627 -33.30 57.75 -93.33
C ALA A 627 -32.92 56.95 -94.62
N ALA A 628 -33.54 55.80 -94.99
CA ALA A 628 -34.69 55.05 -94.44
C ALA A 628 -34.63 53.51 -94.68
N SER A 629 -35.33 52.75 -93.81
CA SER A 629 -36.00 51.42 -93.96
C SER A 629 -35.43 50.27 -94.84
N SER A 630 -35.55 48.98 -94.48
CA SER A 630 -35.90 48.21 -93.25
C SER A 630 -35.58 46.71 -93.54
N THR A 631 -35.92 45.60 -92.84
CA THR A 631 -36.79 45.16 -91.71
C THR A 631 -36.22 43.76 -91.26
N SER A 632 -36.69 42.91 -90.33
CA SER A 632 -37.81 42.80 -89.34
C SER A 632 -37.45 41.69 -88.32
N LEU A 633 -37.47 41.92 -86.99
CA LEU A 633 -38.49 41.50 -85.98
C LEU A 633 -38.48 40.01 -85.54
N PRO A 634 -39.03 39.64 -84.34
CA PRO A 634 -39.55 40.45 -83.19
C PRO A 634 -38.74 40.26 -81.87
N ILE A 635 -38.48 41.26 -81.00
CA ILE A 635 -39.34 42.02 -80.03
C ILE A 635 -39.58 41.26 -78.69
N PRO A 636 -39.45 41.88 -77.48
CA PRO A 636 -39.72 43.30 -77.14
C PRO A 636 -38.59 44.11 -76.43
N SER A 637 -38.72 44.42 -75.13
CA SER A 637 -38.05 45.49 -74.34
C SER A 637 -38.04 45.11 -72.82
N GLY A 638 -37.62 45.89 -71.80
CA GLY A 638 -37.14 47.29 -71.61
C GLY A 638 -37.05 47.59 -70.08
N SER A 639 -36.78 48.79 -69.53
CA SER A 639 -36.18 50.05 -70.04
C SER A 639 -36.12 51.12 -68.91
N SER A 640 -35.14 52.04 -68.92
CA SER A 640 -35.07 53.34 -68.18
C SER A 640 -34.79 53.34 -66.65
N SER A 641 -34.17 54.36 -66.01
CA SER A 641 -33.27 55.45 -66.49
C SER A 641 -32.58 56.24 -65.33
N ALA A 642 -31.27 56.48 -65.43
CA ALA A 642 -30.40 57.56 -64.89
C ALA A 642 -30.68 58.28 -63.52
N SER A 643 -29.68 58.27 -62.60
CA SER A 643 -29.02 59.46 -61.94
C SER A 643 -28.09 59.08 -60.75
N LEU A 644 -27.17 59.98 -60.36
CA LEU A 644 -26.30 59.94 -59.15
C LEU A 644 -26.91 60.81 -58.01
N PRO A 645 -26.41 60.87 -56.74
CA PRO A 645 -25.21 60.24 -56.12
C PRO A 645 -25.40 59.61 -54.69
N ASP A 646 -24.29 59.05 -54.16
CA ASP A 646 -23.80 59.02 -52.76
C ASP A 646 -24.36 58.13 -51.59
N GLU A 647 -23.44 57.88 -50.62
CA GLU A 647 -23.48 57.43 -49.20
C GLU A 647 -24.28 56.19 -48.66
N LEU A 648 -23.49 55.30 -47.99
CA LEU A 648 -23.69 54.55 -46.71
C LEU A 648 -25.03 53.89 -46.28
N GLY A 649 -24.99 52.59 -45.91
CA GLY A 649 -26.01 51.95 -45.02
C GLY A 649 -25.91 50.43 -44.73
N LYS A 650 -26.25 50.00 -43.50
CA LYS A 650 -26.54 48.60 -43.02
C LYS A 650 -28.06 48.53 -42.61
N PRO A 651 -28.73 47.44 -42.08
CA PRO A 651 -28.25 46.14 -41.51
C PRO A 651 -29.17 44.86 -41.63
N ARG A 652 -28.70 43.74 -41.02
CA ARG A 652 -29.32 42.52 -40.36
C ARG A 652 -30.71 41.85 -40.69
N PRO A 653 -30.97 40.56 -40.25
CA PRO A 653 -32.13 39.71 -40.63
C PRO A 653 -33.04 39.13 -39.48
N PRO A 654 -34.08 38.32 -39.82
CA PRO A 654 -34.63 37.13 -39.10
C PRO A 654 -34.76 35.89 -40.08
N PRO A 655 -35.60 34.80 -39.94
CA PRO A 655 -36.44 34.21 -38.86
C PRO A 655 -36.25 32.65 -38.67
N LEU A 656 -37.29 31.90 -38.22
CA LEU A 656 -37.48 30.41 -38.06
C LEU A 656 -39.02 30.07 -38.21
N PRO A 657 -39.63 28.84 -38.06
CA PRO A 657 -39.24 27.45 -37.64
C PRO A 657 -39.71 26.36 -38.70
N PRO A 658 -40.44 25.21 -38.50
CA PRO A 658 -40.77 24.29 -37.37
C PRO A 658 -40.86 22.72 -37.60
N SER A 659 -40.81 21.94 -36.49
CA SER A 659 -41.53 20.66 -36.12
C SER A 659 -41.76 19.41 -37.02
N SER A 660 -41.48 18.18 -36.49
CA SER A 660 -42.48 17.11 -36.18
C SER A 660 -41.92 15.75 -35.63
N VAL A 661 -42.57 15.18 -34.58
CA VAL A 661 -42.86 13.73 -34.25
C VAL A 661 -41.70 12.68 -34.10
N SER A 662 -41.74 11.60 -33.27
CA SER A 662 -42.19 11.32 -31.87
C SER A 662 -41.71 9.89 -31.42
N ILE A 663 -42.19 9.35 -30.27
CA ILE A 663 -41.97 8.00 -29.66
C ILE A 663 -40.59 7.80 -28.97
N SER A 664 -40.39 7.05 -27.85
CA SER A 664 -41.10 6.86 -26.57
C SER A 664 -40.92 5.43 -26.00
N TYR A 665 -40.32 5.30 -24.81
CA TYR A 665 -40.83 4.37 -23.79
C TYR A 665 -40.56 4.89 -22.36
N LYS A 666 -41.25 4.33 -21.37
CA LYS A 666 -41.43 4.88 -20.02
C LYS A 666 -41.54 3.75 -18.99
N GLY A 667 -41.30 4.06 -17.72
CA GLY A 667 -41.81 3.26 -16.59
C GLY A 667 -40.74 2.61 -15.71
N ASP A 668 -40.90 2.57 -14.39
CA ASP A 668 -41.85 3.38 -13.61
C ASP A 668 -41.43 3.54 -12.15
N ALA A 669 -42.10 4.44 -11.43
CA ALA A 669 -41.90 4.67 -10.01
C ALA A 669 -43.23 4.61 -9.25
N SER A 670 -43.20 4.18 -7.98
CA SER A 670 -43.94 4.76 -6.83
C SER A 670 -44.25 3.73 -5.75
N LYS A 671 -43.86 4.04 -4.50
CA LYS A 671 -44.80 4.43 -3.41
C LYS A 671 -44.05 4.69 -2.10
N THR A 672 -44.50 5.67 -1.34
CA THR A 672 -44.16 5.88 0.07
C THR A 672 -45.33 5.41 0.95
N PRO A 673 -45.16 5.35 2.28
CA PRO A 673 -45.63 6.50 3.06
C PRO A 673 -44.74 6.93 4.24
N ARG A 674 -45.04 8.14 4.74
CA ARG A 674 -44.93 8.71 6.11
C ARG A 674 -44.34 7.80 7.21
N GLN A 675 -43.56 8.29 8.19
CA GLN A 675 -43.22 9.67 8.62
C GLN A 675 -41.80 9.64 9.30
N THR A 676 -41.22 10.60 10.03
CA THR A 676 -41.71 11.77 10.80
C THR A 676 -40.67 12.93 10.76
N HIS A 677 -40.45 13.66 11.87
CA HIS A 677 -39.42 14.68 12.07
C HIS A 677 -38.21 14.10 12.82
N GLY A 678 -37.00 14.66 12.82
CA GLY A 678 -36.42 15.87 12.19
C GLY A 678 -34.95 16.01 12.66
N GLY A 679 -34.12 16.97 12.25
CA GLY A 679 -34.20 18.07 11.28
C GLY A 679 -32.76 18.54 10.93
N SER A 680 -32.56 19.25 9.81
CA SER A 680 -31.22 19.38 9.20
C SER A 680 -30.32 20.49 9.75
N ILE A 681 -29.00 20.23 9.78
CA ILE A 681 -27.93 21.24 9.94
C ILE A 681 -27.09 21.35 8.63
N SER A 682 -27.71 21.18 7.45
CA SER A 682 -27.04 21.35 6.14
C SER A 682 -27.19 22.74 5.52
N ASP A 683 -28.27 23.48 5.83
CA ASP A 683 -28.62 24.73 5.12
C ASP A 683 -27.71 25.92 5.45
N ASN A 684 -26.84 25.79 6.46
CA ASN A 684 -25.85 26.82 6.82
C ASN A 684 -24.77 27.04 5.74
N ARG A 685 -24.74 26.25 4.65
CA ARG A 685 -23.82 26.46 3.52
C ARG A 685 -24.41 27.15 2.27
N LYS A 686 -25.69 27.55 2.24
CA LYS A 686 -26.32 28.11 1.01
C LYS A 686 -27.09 29.44 1.13
N ARG A 687 -26.95 30.21 2.22
CA ARG A 687 -27.48 31.61 2.25
C ARG A 687 -26.63 32.67 2.98
N ILE A 688 -25.32 32.46 3.08
CA ILE A 688 -24.38 33.62 3.12
C ILE A 688 -24.24 34.22 1.71
N ALA A 689 -24.40 33.39 0.67
CA ALA A 689 -24.49 33.79 -0.74
C ALA A 689 -25.85 34.42 -1.15
N ALA A 690 -26.44 35.23 -0.27
CA ALA A 690 -27.50 36.19 -0.59
C ALA A 690 -27.38 37.49 0.25
N ILE A 691 -26.21 37.72 0.87
CA ILE A 691 -25.80 38.96 1.56
C ILE A 691 -26.84 39.43 2.59
N LEU A 692 -26.91 38.74 3.72
CA LEU A 692 -27.85 38.97 4.85
C LEU A 692 -29.35 38.78 4.52
N GLY A 693 -29.73 38.60 3.25
CA GLY A 693 -31.10 38.37 2.79
C GLY A 693 -31.70 37.01 3.17
N LYS A 694 -32.31 36.97 4.37
CA LYS A 694 -33.33 36.03 4.91
C LYS A 694 -33.55 34.64 4.24
N ARG A 695 -33.53 33.60 5.08
CA ARG A 695 -34.28 32.33 4.91
C ARG A 695 -35.81 32.56 4.93
N PRO A 696 -36.68 31.66 4.41
CA PRO A 696 -36.60 30.20 4.45
C PRO A 696 -35.51 29.60 3.55
#